data_AF-A0AAN7DGX8-F1
#
_entry.id   AF-A0AAN7DGX8-F1
#
_cell.length_a   1.000
_cell.length_b   1.000
_cell.length_c   1.000
_cell.angle_alpha   90.00
_cell.angle_beta   90.00
_cell.angle_gamma   90.00
#
_symmetry.space_group_name_H-M   'P 1'
#
loop_
_entity.id
_entity.type
_entity.pdbx_description
1 polymer ?
#
loop_
_entity_poly.entity_id
_entity_poly.type
_entity_poly.pdbx_seq_one_letter_code
_entity_poly.pdbx_strand_id
1 'polypeptide(L)'
;MMDTSSPSRTKPIKPLVNDFDLDVVDEVLLHPEKPEYVDHFGFTVQVKSDHESDTSDSEEDEFQDAASTKKSSSNTSTLSVSSPPNEHHHHLDAIPSVTQQHVNETTRNSSITTDSTDNADTLSTDLTLHSNNNNNNNNNNNNNNNTEDWQMISSIEKLGSHTTTASTPDNDNRPTHSPTPSTTSYYDLLLSKFSRSGHHNSSKQVQLQEETSHNLEQLKEQSSRGDTDWEFWSSVISDFERVNRTQHSKFRSLISIGIPSQLRGKLWRIFSNSETDSDLVENEYRELLDQTSPHEKLIRRDLPRTFPTLPYFKDKDGEGQEMLFNVIKAYSLFDEHVGYCQGLHFVVGVLLLHMPDEAAFCVLLKLMGHYELRGHFTPQMEKLHEHMYQFDQLLLQHLPQVHRHLDAQGVVPNMYASQWFMTLFAYRCPLELVYRVFDLLFVEGSNIILNFALALMKKNQQVILSLEFESLLEFFSGSIFDAYKDDTYDFVQDAYSFDIPSRQLAKLSKQYQAEAAKEAKMQSIEDGIRRENIELQEQIKKLKLSYKTLEKEHQDIAQQVISSKMSMASLDAENQQLKHELAVMKAEMVKIKNCMDDERQRQFDELAQHNAHLVDTNSQLEDRLSELETVLIDMKLKYAESENDYELMKQKLHEAQKLSNMHH
;
A
#
# COMPACT_ATOMS: atom_id res chain seq x y z
N MET A 1 -25.49 -14.37 -76.86
CA MET A 1 -24.36 -15.08 -76.23
C MET A 1 -23.62 -14.06 -75.40
N MET A 2 -23.35 -14.34 -74.11
CA MET A 2 -22.32 -13.73 -73.25
C MET A 2 -22.34 -12.19 -73.06
N ASP A 3 -22.04 -11.62 -71.89
CA ASP A 3 -22.10 -12.17 -70.53
C ASP A 3 -22.33 -11.01 -69.54
N THR A 4 -23.06 -11.25 -68.45
CA THR A 4 -23.35 -10.23 -67.43
C THR A 4 -22.34 -10.29 -66.28
N SER A 5 -21.17 -9.68 -66.46
CA SER A 5 -20.12 -9.65 -65.44
C SER A 5 -20.47 -8.73 -64.26
N SER A 6 -20.84 -9.33 -63.12
CA SER A 6 -21.02 -8.59 -61.85
C SER A 6 -19.67 -8.08 -61.29
N PRO A 7 -19.64 -6.93 -60.59
CA PRO A 7 -18.41 -6.45 -59.95
C PRO A 7 -17.98 -7.36 -58.79
N SER A 8 -16.68 -7.65 -58.71
CA SER A 8 -16.11 -8.51 -57.67
C SER A 8 -16.15 -7.84 -56.29
N ARG A 9 -16.77 -8.52 -55.33
CA ARG A 9 -16.96 -8.09 -53.93
C ARG A 9 -15.61 -7.96 -53.21
N THR A 10 -15.11 -6.73 -53.04
CA THR A 10 -13.95 -6.45 -52.18
C THR A 10 -14.27 -6.83 -50.73
N LYS A 11 -13.31 -7.51 -50.08
CA LYS A 11 -13.42 -7.82 -48.64
C LYS A 11 -13.19 -6.55 -47.82
N PRO A 12 -13.89 -6.34 -46.69
CA PRO A 12 -13.58 -5.25 -45.79
C PRO A 12 -12.20 -5.47 -45.16
N ILE A 13 -11.35 -4.44 -45.22
CA ILE A 13 -10.08 -4.40 -44.48
C ILE A 13 -10.44 -4.19 -43.01
N LYS A 14 -10.02 -5.11 -42.12
CA LYS A 14 -10.04 -4.85 -40.68
C LYS A 14 -8.94 -3.83 -40.35
N PRO A 15 -9.14 -2.90 -39.41
CA PRO A 15 -8.03 -2.14 -38.85
C PRO A 15 -7.05 -3.11 -38.17
N LEU A 16 -5.75 -2.82 -38.24
CA LEU A 16 -4.78 -3.49 -37.38
C LEU A 16 -5.06 -3.05 -35.94
N VAL A 17 -5.18 -4.03 -35.05
CA VAL A 17 -4.96 -3.84 -33.62
C VAL A 17 -3.46 -4.01 -33.39
N ASN A 18 -2.88 -3.25 -32.47
CA ASN A 18 -1.53 -3.54 -31.97
C ASN A 18 -1.63 -4.74 -31.02
N ASP A 19 -1.74 -5.94 -31.59
CA ASP A 19 -1.50 -7.17 -30.87
C ASP A 19 0.01 -7.21 -30.55
N PHE A 20 0.37 -7.15 -29.27
CA PHE A 20 1.75 -7.39 -28.83
C PHE A 20 2.08 -8.87 -29.06
N ASP A 21 3.32 -9.17 -29.48
CA ASP A 21 3.75 -10.52 -29.83
C ASP A 21 3.93 -11.41 -28.57
N LEU A 22 2.80 -11.88 -28.04
CA LEU A 22 2.72 -12.72 -26.85
C LEU A 22 3.31 -14.13 -27.07
N ASP A 23 3.33 -14.62 -28.31
CA ASP A 23 3.78 -15.98 -28.64
C ASP A 23 5.25 -16.19 -28.24
N VAL A 24 6.10 -15.16 -28.36
CA VAL A 24 7.51 -15.21 -27.92
C VAL A 24 7.62 -15.27 -26.39
N VAL A 25 6.77 -14.53 -25.67
CA VAL A 25 6.78 -14.50 -24.20
C VAL A 25 6.29 -15.84 -23.63
N ASP A 26 5.24 -16.41 -24.21
CA ASP A 26 4.74 -17.73 -23.84
C ASP A 26 5.75 -18.84 -24.20
N GLU A 27 6.47 -18.76 -25.33
CA GLU A 27 7.53 -19.73 -25.63
C GLU A 27 8.71 -19.63 -24.65
N VAL A 28 9.11 -18.42 -24.24
CA VAL A 28 10.13 -18.18 -23.20
C VAL A 28 9.72 -18.80 -21.86
N LEU A 29 8.45 -18.67 -21.48
CA LEU A 29 7.91 -19.25 -20.25
C LEU A 29 7.78 -20.78 -20.30
N LEU A 30 7.60 -21.36 -21.49
CA LEU A 30 7.46 -22.81 -21.69
C LEU A 30 8.81 -23.54 -21.84
N HIS A 31 9.83 -22.90 -22.38
CA HIS A 31 11.10 -23.54 -22.78
C HIS A 31 12.39 -22.82 -22.29
N PRO A 32 12.47 -22.35 -21.03
CA PRO A 32 13.49 -21.40 -20.54
C PRO A 32 14.97 -21.82 -20.65
N GLU A 33 15.27 -23.06 -21.03
CA GLU A 33 16.63 -23.54 -21.32
C GLU A 33 17.10 -23.26 -22.77
N LYS A 34 16.24 -22.72 -23.65
CA LYS A 34 16.68 -22.13 -24.92
C LYS A 34 17.45 -20.82 -24.67
N PRO A 35 18.66 -20.63 -25.21
CA PRO A 35 19.41 -19.38 -25.07
C PRO A 35 18.87 -18.25 -25.98
N GLU A 36 18.20 -18.60 -27.07
CA GLU A 36 17.74 -17.69 -28.11
C GLU A 36 16.31 -18.05 -28.59
N TYR A 37 15.51 -17.02 -28.79
CA TYR A 37 14.17 -17.03 -29.37
C TYR A 37 14.12 -16.03 -30.51
N VAL A 38 13.23 -16.23 -31.49
CA VAL A 38 13.12 -15.34 -32.66
C VAL A 38 11.66 -14.94 -32.85
N ASP A 39 11.40 -13.64 -32.92
CA ASP A 39 10.04 -13.11 -33.10
C ASP A 39 9.50 -13.32 -34.53
N HIS A 40 8.22 -12.99 -34.76
CA HIS A 40 7.61 -13.15 -36.09
C HIS A 40 8.18 -12.19 -37.15
N PHE A 41 9.05 -11.25 -36.77
CA PHE A 41 9.71 -10.28 -37.64
C PHE A 41 11.18 -10.65 -37.94
N GLY A 42 11.74 -11.66 -37.26
CA GLY A 42 13.08 -12.18 -37.46
C GLY A 42 14.16 -11.63 -36.50
N PHE A 43 13.78 -10.99 -35.40
CA PHE A 43 14.71 -10.50 -34.37
C PHE A 43 14.97 -11.54 -33.28
N THR A 44 16.24 -11.77 -32.96
CA THR A 44 16.66 -12.72 -31.92
C THR A 44 16.67 -12.06 -30.54
N VAL A 45 16.00 -12.69 -29.57
CA VAL A 45 15.98 -12.31 -28.16
C VAL A 45 16.76 -13.35 -27.35
N GLN A 46 17.75 -12.89 -26.57
CA GLN A 46 18.52 -13.72 -25.63
C GLN A 46 18.02 -13.53 -24.19
N VAL A 47 17.82 -14.64 -23.47
CA VAL A 47 17.40 -14.62 -22.05
C VAL A 47 18.62 -14.83 -21.17
N LYS A 48 19.00 -13.83 -20.36
CA LYS A 48 20.02 -13.96 -19.33
C LYS A 48 19.40 -14.44 -18.03
N SER A 49 19.96 -15.50 -17.45
CA SER A 49 19.63 -15.99 -16.11
C SER A 49 20.60 -15.42 -15.07
N ASP A 50 20.11 -14.74 -14.04
CA ASP A 50 20.92 -14.14 -12.96
C ASP A 50 21.47 -15.21 -11.98
N HIS A 51 22.45 -16.00 -12.43
CA HIS A 51 23.06 -17.08 -11.63
C HIS A 51 24.56 -17.32 -11.88
N GLU A 52 25.35 -16.25 -11.93
CA GLU A 52 26.78 -16.30 -11.59
C GLU A 52 27.05 -15.33 -10.43
N SER A 53 27.60 -15.85 -9.33
CA SER A 53 27.85 -15.13 -8.09
C SER A 53 29.34 -14.80 -7.90
N ASP A 54 29.64 -13.69 -7.24
CA ASP A 54 31.01 -13.26 -6.93
C ASP A 54 31.93 -14.39 -6.44
N THR A 55 33.08 -14.55 -7.09
CA THR A 55 34.32 -15.00 -6.43
C THR A 55 35.52 -14.50 -7.22
N SER A 56 36.55 -14.01 -6.52
CA SER A 56 37.74 -13.41 -7.12
C SER A 56 38.83 -14.46 -7.40
N ASP A 57 39.67 -14.22 -8.42
CA ASP A 57 41.07 -13.80 -8.20
C ASP A 57 41.91 -13.73 -9.49
N SER A 58 43.04 -13.01 -9.39
CA SER A 58 44.25 -13.07 -10.25
C SER A 58 44.14 -12.66 -11.73
N GLU A 59 44.58 -11.43 -12.03
CA GLU A 59 45.29 -11.10 -13.27
C GLU A 59 46.79 -11.41 -13.10
N GLU A 60 47.44 -12.09 -14.04
CA GLU A 60 48.90 -12.03 -14.31
C GLU A 60 49.14 -12.29 -15.81
N ASP A 61 49.73 -11.30 -16.51
CA ASP A 61 50.67 -11.34 -17.67
C ASP A 61 50.48 -12.33 -18.87
N GLU A 62 50.91 -12.05 -20.11
CA GLU A 62 51.97 -11.14 -20.60
C GLU A 62 51.81 -10.76 -22.11
N PHE A 63 52.68 -9.86 -22.60
CA PHE A 63 53.08 -9.59 -24.01
C PHE A 63 52.23 -8.72 -24.98
N GLN A 64 52.56 -7.41 -25.03
CA GLN A 64 53.03 -6.57 -26.18
C GLN A 64 52.20 -6.51 -27.50
N ASP A 65 52.19 -5.41 -28.29
CA ASP A 65 53.20 -4.33 -28.47
C ASP A 65 52.57 -2.99 -29.01
N ALA A 66 53.43 -1.97 -29.24
CA ALA A 66 53.26 -0.78 -30.10
C ALA A 66 52.66 0.55 -29.53
N ALA A 67 53.50 1.29 -28.78
CA ALA A 67 53.78 2.74 -28.83
C ALA A 67 52.65 3.79 -29.14
N SER A 68 52.52 4.95 -28.47
CA SER A 68 53.60 5.95 -28.36
C SER A 68 53.29 7.24 -27.53
N THR A 69 54.15 7.60 -26.56
CA THR A 69 54.51 8.99 -26.11
C THR A 69 53.43 10.04 -25.74
N LYS A 70 53.36 10.59 -24.50
CA LYS A 70 54.29 11.58 -23.88
C LYS A 70 53.95 11.93 -22.41
N LYS A 71 54.98 12.05 -21.53
CA LYS A 71 55.23 13.03 -20.41
C LYS A 71 54.12 13.37 -19.37
N SER A 72 54.39 13.61 -18.07
CA SER A 72 55.64 13.53 -17.26
C SER A 72 55.39 13.82 -15.75
N SER A 73 56.34 13.42 -14.87
CA SER A 73 56.61 13.90 -13.47
C SER A 73 55.58 13.61 -12.35
N SER A 74 55.94 13.35 -11.08
CA SER A 74 57.27 13.20 -10.43
C SER A 74 57.21 12.63 -8.99
N ASN A 75 58.26 11.86 -8.61
CA ASN A 75 58.90 11.68 -7.28
C ASN A 75 58.03 11.30 -6.04
N THR A 76 58.20 10.18 -5.31
CA THR A 76 59.35 9.54 -4.60
C THR A 76 59.92 10.28 -3.36
N SER A 77 59.84 9.66 -2.17
CA SER A 77 60.90 9.58 -1.12
C SER A 77 60.47 8.69 0.07
N THR A 78 61.43 8.16 0.84
CA THR A 78 61.24 7.20 1.96
C THR A 78 62.22 7.46 3.12
N LEU A 79 62.10 6.71 4.24
CA LEU A 79 63.04 6.58 5.40
C LEU A 79 63.00 7.72 6.47
N SER A 80 63.38 7.54 7.76
CA SER A 80 63.43 6.36 8.67
C SER A 80 63.91 6.71 10.11
N VAL A 81 63.58 5.90 11.14
CA VAL A 81 64.35 5.59 12.40
C VAL A 81 64.52 6.67 13.52
N SER A 82 64.21 6.30 14.79
CA SER A 82 65.04 6.43 16.03
C SER A 82 64.27 6.24 17.38
N SER A 83 64.99 6.00 18.50
CA SER A 83 64.52 5.71 19.91
C SER A 83 65.65 6.04 20.93
N PRO A 84 65.58 5.82 22.27
CA PRO A 84 64.50 5.69 23.29
C PRO A 84 64.66 6.84 24.35
N PRO A 85 64.83 6.73 25.72
CA PRO A 85 64.40 5.80 26.81
C PRO A 85 63.88 6.48 28.14
N ASN A 86 63.74 5.70 29.24
CA ASN A 86 63.71 6.06 30.70
C ASN A 86 62.54 6.92 31.30
N GLU A 87 62.03 6.73 32.54
CA GLU A 87 62.23 5.71 33.60
C GLU A 87 61.11 5.69 34.70
N HIS A 88 61.09 4.66 35.58
CA HIS A 88 60.46 4.57 36.93
C HIS A 88 58.90 4.50 37.05
N HIS A 89 58.26 3.88 38.07
CA HIS A 89 58.69 3.10 39.27
C HIS A 89 57.56 2.16 39.81
N HIS A 90 57.92 1.05 40.52
CA HIS A 90 57.09 0.24 41.48
C HIS A 90 55.88 -0.62 40.96
N HIS A 91 55.50 -1.80 41.54
CA HIS A 91 56.19 -2.82 42.38
C HIS A 91 55.37 -4.16 42.46
N LEU A 92 56.03 -5.34 42.40
CA LEU A 92 55.64 -6.69 42.92
C LEU A 92 54.38 -7.44 42.40
N ASP A 93 54.61 -8.40 41.49
CA ASP A 93 54.37 -9.87 41.54
C ASP A 93 53.06 -10.58 41.96
N ALA A 94 52.83 -11.72 41.28
CA ALA A 94 52.13 -12.97 41.67
C ALA A 94 50.70 -13.29 41.13
N ILE A 95 50.46 -14.60 40.94
CA ILE A 95 49.46 -15.31 40.11
C ILE A 95 49.24 -16.72 40.76
N PRO A 96 48.15 -17.54 40.60
CA PRO A 96 46.77 -17.38 40.08
C PRO A 96 45.60 -17.93 41.01
N SER A 97 44.36 -17.88 40.51
CA SER A 97 43.30 -18.94 40.54
C SER A 97 42.57 -19.46 41.82
N VAL A 98 41.22 -19.46 41.69
CA VAL A 98 40.28 -20.61 41.90
C VAL A 98 39.52 -20.83 43.26
N THR A 99 38.17 -20.90 43.12
CA THR A 99 37.08 -21.52 43.94
C THR A 99 36.49 -20.94 45.25
N GLN A 100 35.13 -20.96 45.27
CA GLN A 100 34.17 -21.44 46.30
C GLN A 100 33.53 -20.56 47.41
N GLN A 101 32.19 -20.74 47.47
CA GLN A 101 31.26 -20.84 48.64
C GLN A 101 30.84 -19.63 49.52
N HIS A 102 29.57 -19.23 49.32
CA HIS A 102 28.45 -19.26 50.28
C HIS A 102 28.62 -18.82 51.76
N VAL A 103 27.86 -17.76 52.14
CA VAL A 103 27.25 -17.49 53.47
C VAL A 103 25.88 -16.80 53.16
N ASN A 104 24.69 -17.18 53.65
CA ASN A 104 24.10 -17.12 55.03
C ASN A 104 23.95 -15.64 55.54
N GLU A 105 22.90 -15.15 56.23
CA GLU A 105 21.86 -15.73 57.11
C GLU A 105 20.53 -14.91 57.20
N THR A 106 19.43 -15.60 57.59
CA THR A 106 18.28 -15.32 58.53
C THR A 106 17.86 -13.88 59.01
N THR A 107 16.70 -13.58 59.66
CA THR A 107 15.84 -14.34 60.62
C THR A 107 14.43 -13.72 60.89
N ARG A 108 13.48 -14.54 61.42
CA ARG A 108 12.24 -14.22 62.21
C ARG A 108 11.05 -13.53 61.47
N ASN A 109 9.76 -13.74 61.82
CA ASN A 109 9.12 -14.46 62.95
C ASN A 109 7.77 -15.15 62.58
N SER A 110 7.34 -16.07 63.45
CA SER A 110 6.12 -16.92 63.56
C SER A 110 4.75 -16.18 63.63
N SER A 111 3.52 -16.79 63.62
CA SER A 111 3.05 -18.14 64.08
C SER A 111 1.68 -18.63 63.49
N ILE A 112 1.51 -19.96 63.33
CA ILE A 112 0.44 -20.90 63.82
C ILE A 112 -1.03 -20.37 63.98
N THR A 113 -2.08 -20.96 63.35
CA THR A 113 -2.98 -22.10 63.78
C THR A 113 -3.88 -22.57 62.60
N THR A 114 -4.17 -23.87 62.33
CA THR A 114 -5.25 -24.76 62.88
C THR A 114 -6.66 -24.12 62.97
N ASP A 115 -7.81 -24.75 62.67
CA ASP A 115 -8.18 -26.19 62.62
C ASP A 115 -9.36 -26.49 61.62
N SER A 116 -10.21 -27.51 61.89
CA SER A 116 -11.04 -28.26 60.91
C SER A 116 -12.57 -28.21 61.13
N THR A 117 -13.35 -28.87 60.23
CA THR A 117 -14.81 -29.23 60.33
C THR A 117 -15.83 -28.07 60.21
N ASP A 118 -17.11 -28.23 59.79
CA ASP A 118 -17.95 -29.43 59.58
C ASP A 118 -19.12 -29.23 58.57
N ASN A 119 -19.72 -30.35 58.07
CA ASN A 119 -21.12 -30.67 57.61
C ASN A 119 -22.19 -29.57 57.29
N ALA A 120 -23.24 -29.72 56.45
CA ALA A 120 -23.82 -30.72 55.49
C ALA A 120 -24.63 -29.93 54.40
N ASP A 121 -25.25 -30.43 53.31
CA ASP A 121 -26.32 -31.45 53.10
C ASP A 121 -26.40 -31.81 51.58
N THR A 122 -26.43 -33.07 51.11
CA THR A 122 -27.50 -34.11 51.00
C THR A 122 -28.56 -33.96 49.86
N LEU A 123 -28.40 -34.79 48.79
CA LEU A 123 -29.42 -35.43 47.90
C LEU A 123 -30.42 -34.53 47.10
N SER A 124 -31.06 -34.92 45.96
CA SER A 124 -31.14 -36.18 45.18
C SER A 124 -31.58 -35.95 43.70
N THR A 125 -31.51 -37.00 42.85
CA THR A 125 -32.41 -37.48 41.74
C THR A 125 -33.52 -36.56 41.13
N ASP A 126 -33.96 -36.66 39.85
CA ASP A 126 -33.85 -37.77 38.86
C ASP A 126 -34.19 -37.40 37.38
N LEU A 127 -33.98 -38.35 36.45
CA LEU A 127 -34.69 -38.70 35.17
C LEU A 127 -35.44 -37.60 34.37
N THR A 128 -35.20 -37.28 33.08
CA THR A 128 -35.17 -38.06 31.80
C THR A 128 -36.45 -38.79 31.36
N LEU A 129 -36.90 -38.54 30.12
CA LEU A 129 -37.65 -39.41 29.15
C LEU A 129 -37.76 -38.58 27.83
N HIS A 130 -37.26 -38.98 26.64
CA HIS A 130 -37.75 -40.01 25.69
C HIS A 130 -39.23 -39.84 25.28
N SER A 131 -39.68 -39.96 24.02
CA SER A 131 -39.16 -40.74 22.87
C SER A 131 -39.75 -40.28 21.50
N ASN A 132 -39.23 -40.85 20.39
CA ASN A 132 -39.76 -41.14 19.02
C ASN A 132 -41.18 -40.63 18.60
N ASN A 133 -41.53 -40.41 17.31
CA ASN A 133 -41.17 -41.19 16.10
C ASN A 133 -41.55 -40.50 14.75
N ASN A 134 -41.15 -41.10 13.62
CA ASN A 134 -41.57 -40.97 12.19
C ASN A 134 -42.96 -40.33 11.88
N ASN A 135 -43.27 -39.72 10.71
CA ASN A 135 -42.91 -40.14 9.33
C ASN A 135 -43.31 -39.13 8.19
N ASN A 136 -42.55 -39.13 7.09
CA ASN A 136 -42.92 -38.92 5.65
C ASN A 136 -43.69 -37.70 5.04
N ASN A 137 -43.03 -37.14 4.01
CA ASN A 137 -43.50 -36.80 2.64
C ASN A 137 -44.11 -35.42 2.25
N ASN A 138 -43.38 -34.77 1.31
CA ASN A 138 -43.82 -33.89 0.21
C ASN A 138 -44.45 -32.50 0.59
N ASN A 139 -44.31 -31.42 -0.20
CA ASN A 139 -43.76 -31.29 -1.57
C ASN A 139 -43.22 -29.86 -1.86
N ASN A 140 -42.40 -29.74 -2.91
CA ASN A 140 -42.15 -28.55 -3.76
C ASN A 140 -41.55 -27.22 -3.20
N ASN A 141 -40.47 -26.82 -3.89
CA ASN A 141 -40.13 -25.48 -4.40
C ASN A 141 -39.65 -24.33 -3.48
N ASN A 142 -38.49 -23.80 -3.90
CA ASN A 142 -38.02 -22.41 -3.93
C ASN A 142 -38.18 -21.53 -2.68
N ASN A 143 -37.04 -21.28 -2.04
CA ASN A 143 -36.71 -20.11 -1.24
C ASN A 143 -35.17 -19.97 -1.24
N ASN A 144 -34.54 -18.79 -1.17
CA ASN A 144 -34.96 -17.44 -1.54
C ASN A 144 -33.69 -16.55 -1.57
N ASN A 145 -33.54 -15.57 -2.47
CA ASN A 145 -33.62 -14.09 -2.22
C ASN A 145 -32.74 -13.45 -3.34
N ASN A 146 -33.04 -12.38 -4.09
CA ASN A 146 -33.85 -11.16 -3.91
C ASN A 146 -33.36 -10.30 -2.72
N THR A 147 -32.68 -9.16 -2.87
CA THR A 147 -32.75 -8.08 -3.89
C THR A 147 -34.12 -7.41 -3.96
N GLU A 148 -34.17 -6.15 -3.47
CA GLU A 148 -35.24 -5.15 -3.58
C GLU A 148 -36.61 -5.59 -2.99
N ASP A 149 -37.36 -4.77 -2.26
CA ASP A 149 -37.40 -3.31 -2.11
C ASP A 149 -37.99 -2.97 -0.72
N TRP A 150 -38.22 -1.69 -0.39
CA TRP A 150 -39.45 -1.17 0.26
C TRP A 150 -39.34 0.32 0.64
N GLN A 151 -40.24 1.13 0.08
CA GLN A 151 -40.41 2.54 0.43
C GLN A 151 -41.48 2.77 1.52
N MET A 152 -41.37 3.92 2.19
CA MET A 152 -42.41 4.62 2.97
C MET A 152 -43.07 3.92 4.17
N ILE A 153 -43.05 4.61 5.32
CA ILE A 153 -44.24 5.26 5.92
C ILE A 153 -43.76 6.35 6.89
N SER A 154 -44.61 7.33 7.20
CA SER A 154 -44.21 8.56 7.92
C SER A 154 -45.04 8.87 9.17
N SER A 155 -44.41 9.61 10.10
CA SER A 155 -44.99 10.58 11.05
C SER A 155 -45.34 10.12 12.48
N ILE A 156 -45.29 11.11 13.40
CA ILE A 156 -45.62 11.10 14.85
C ILE A 156 -44.46 10.46 15.68
N GLU A 157 -43.93 11.05 16.77
CA GLU A 157 -44.54 11.92 17.81
C GLU A 157 -43.65 13.11 18.30
N LYS A 158 -44.16 13.94 19.25
CA LYS A 158 -43.55 15.15 19.88
C LYS A 158 -44.13 15.32 21.33
N LEU A 159 -43.68 16.19 22.25
CA LEU A 159 -42.87 17.43 22.19
C LEU A 159 -42.24 17.81 23.57
N GLY A 160 -40.98 18.29 23.58
CA GLY A 160 -40.47 19.25 24.60
C GLY A 160 -39.99 18.71 25.96
N SER A 161 -39.37 19.54 26.83
CA SER A 161 -38.80 20.89 26.63
C SER A 161 -37.94 21.39 27.83
N HIS A 162 -36.93 22.23 27.55
CA HIS A 162 -36.05 22.97 28.50
C HIS A 162 -35.05 22.10 29.32
N THR A 163 -33.92 22.59 29.86
CA THR A 163 -33.36 23.95 30.10
C THR A 163 -31.84 24.06 29.86
N THR A 164 -31.38 25.28 29.48
CA THR A 164 -30.08 25.95 29.82
C THR A 164 -28.68 25.46 29.35
N THR A 165 -27.89 26.48 28.97
CA THR A 165 -26.42 26.68 29.11
C THR A 165 -25.39 25.90 28.28
N ALA A 166 -24.84 26.63 27.29
CA ALA A 166 -23.42 26.97 27.09
C ALA A 166 -22.45 26.00 26.36
N SER A 167 -21.49 26.65 25.67
CA SER A 167 -20.22 26.13 25.12
C SER A 167 -20.26 25.29 23.82
N THR A 168 -19.55 25.82 22.82
CA THR A 168 -18.88 25.18 21.66
C THR A 168 -18.89 23.65 21.51
N PRO A 169 -19.15 23.17 20.27
CA PRO A 169 -18.50 21.99 19.69
C PRO A 169 -17.48 22.35 18.58
N ASP A 170 -16.50 21.48 18.38
CA ASP A 170 -15.44 21.62 17.38
C ASP A 170 -15.88 21.37 15.92
N ASN A 171 -15.02 21.79 14.99
CA ASN A 171 -15.25 21.73 13.55
C ASN A 171 -14.63 20.46 12.93
N ASP A 172 -15.46 19.43 12.70
CA ASP A 172 -15.05 18.22 12.00
C ASP A 172 -16.11 17.81 10.97
N ASN A 173 -16.00 18.37 9.75
CA ASN A 173 -16.96 18.11 8.67
C ASN A 173 -16.23 17.93 7.33
N ARG A 174 -15.89 16.67 7.03
CA ARG A 174 -15.24 16.23 5.80
C ARG A 174 -16.16 16.48 4.58
N PRO A 175 -15.74 17.25 3.56
CA PRO A 175 -16.59 17.52 2.42
C PRO A 175 -16.87 16.25 1.61
N THR A 176 -18.14 16.02 1.29
CA THR A 176 -18.56 15.01 0.31
C THR A 176 -18.56 15.63 -1.08
N HIS A 177 -18.13 14.88 -2.09
CA HIS A 177 -18.04 15.38 -3.46
C HIS A 177 -19.42 15.63 -4.05
N SER A 178 -19.80 16.91 -4.14
CA SER A 178 -20.84 17.38 -5.06
C SER A 178 -20.21 17.62 -6.45
N PRO A 179 -20.98 17.50 -7.55
CA PRO A 179 -20.46 17.78 -8.88
C PRO A 179 -20.12 19.28 -8.98
N THR A 180 -18.89 19.58 -9.40
CA THR A 180 -18.47 20.96 -9.63
C THR A 180 -19.27 21.58 -10.79
N PRO A 181 -19.72 22.84 -10.67
CA PRO A 181 -20.17 23.58 -11.84
C PRO A 181 -18.99 23.73 -12.82
N SER A 182 -19.27 23.70 -14.12
CA SER A 182 -18.28 23.98 -15.17
C SER A 182 -17.57 25.30 -14.87
N THR A 183 -16.23 25.32 -14.93
CA THR A 183 -15.38 26.41 -14.42
C THR A 183 -15.71 27.78 -15.00
N THR A 184 -16.19 27.85 -16.23
CA THR A 184 -16.78 29.05 -16.86
C THR A 184 -17.87 29.69 -15.99
N SER A 185 -18.83 28.89 -15.51
CA SER A 185 -20.01 29.36 -14.75
C SER A 185 -19.67 29.97 -13.39
N TYR A 186 -18.52 29.63 -12.79
CA TYR A 186 -18.04 30.31 -11.58
C TYR A 186 -17.41 31.66 -11.92
N TYR A 187 -16.62 31.73 -13.00
CA TYR A 187 -15.98 32.97 -13.42
C TYR A 187 -16.99 33.98 -13.99
N ASP A 188 -18.01 33.50 -14.72
CA ASP A 188 -19.17 34.29 -15.14
C ASP A 188 -19.91 34.89 -13.93
N LEU A 189 -20.00 34.15 -12.81
CA LEU A 189 -20.61 34.66 -11.57
C LEU A 189 -19.73 35.76 -10.94
N LEU A 190 -18.40 35.62 -10.93
CA LEU A 190 -17.48 36.68 -10.49
C LEU A 190 -17.63 37.94 -11.36
N LEU A 191 -17.66 37.79 -12.69
CA LEU A 191 -17.84 38.91 -13.62
C LEU A 191 -19.25 39.53 -13.55
N SER A 192 -20.27 38.76 -13.17
CA SER A 192 -21.66 39.25 -13.05
C SER A 192 -21.85 40.34 -11.99
N LYS A 193 -20.89 40.49 -11.05
CA LYS A 193 -20.78 41.66 -10.15
C LYS A 193 -20.82 42.97 -10.93
N PHE A 194 -20.04 43.04 -12.01
CA PHE A 194 -19.86 44.23 -12.84
C PHE A 194 -21.03 44.41 -13.82
N SER A 195 -21.51 43.32 -14.43
CA SER A 195 -22.59 43.35 -15.44
C SER A 195 -23.96 43.83 -14.93
N ARG A 196 -24.13 44.02 -13.62
CA ARG A 196 -25.39 44.48 -13.00
C ARG A 196 -25.54 46.00 -12.90
N SER A 197 -24.52 46.78 -13.26
CA SER A 197 -24.58 48.24 -13.24
C SER A 197 -23.82 48.83 -14.43
N GLY A 198 -24.33 49.91 -15.03
CA GLY A 198 -23.63 50.63 -16.10
C GLY A 198 -24.06 50.31 -17.53
N HIS A 199 -25.16 50.91 -17.97
CA HIS A 199 -25.21 51.47 -19.33
C HIS A 199 -25.17 53.00 -19.19
N HIS A 200 -23.97 53.52 -18.93
CA HIS A 200 -23.66 54.94 -18.90
C HIS A 200 -22.35 55.15 -19.66
N ASN A 201 -22.37 55.95 -20.72
CA ASN A 201 -21.14 56.47 -21.32
C ASN A 201 -20.51 57.42 -20.29
N SER A 202 -19.52 56.92 -19.55
CA SER A 202 -18.78 57.70 -18.56
C SER A 202 -18.08 58.87 -19.26
N SER A 203 -18.15 60.09 -18.71
CA SER A 203 -17.44 61.25 -19.28
C SER A 203 -15.94 60.99 -19.42
N LYS A 204 -15.40 60.14 -18.54
CA LYS A 204 -14.03 59.59 -18.56
C LYS A 204 -13.72 58.84 -19.87
N GLN A 205 -14.68 58.11 -20.43
CA GLN A 205 -14.51 57.37 -21.70
C GLN A 205 -14.36 58.34 -22.89
N VAL A 206 -15.14 59.43 -22.92
CA VAL A 206 -15.02 60.49 -23.94
C VAL A 206 -13.68 61.21 -23.79
N GLN A 207 -13.29 61.58 -22.56
CA GLN A 207 -12.01 62.23 -22.29
C GLN A 207 -10.82 61.33 -22.68
N LEU A 208 -10.83 60.03 -22.34
CA LEU A 208 -9.82 59.08 -22.82
C LEU A 208 -9.79 58.99 -24.35
N GLN A 209 -10.92 59.14 -25.04
CA GLN A 209 -10.97 59.09 -26.51
C GLN A 209 -10.37 60.37 -27.14
N GLU A 210 -10.59 61.53 -26.54
CA GLU A 210 -9.94 62.79 -26.92
C GLU A 210 -8.42 62.76 -26.64
N GLU A 211 -8.01 62.34 -25.45
CA GLU A 211 -6.60 62.17 -25.07
C GLU A 211 -5.87 61.14 -25.94
N THR A 212 -6.54 60.03 -26.29
CA THR A 212 -5.99 59.04 -27.24
C THR A 212 -5.81 59.66 -28.62
N SER A 213 -6.77 60.46 -29.08
CA SER A 213 -6.72 61.10 -30.40
C SER A 213 -5.59 62.13 -30.49
N HIS A 214 -5.40 62.94 -29.45
CA HIS A 214 -4.33 63.93 -29.39
C HIS A 214 -2.93 63.28 -29.30
N ASN A 215 -2.77 62.25 -28.47
CA ASN A 215 -1.53 61.46 -28.44
C ASN A 215 -1.23 60.80 -29.80
N LEU A 216 -2.27 60.31 -30.49
CA LEU A 216 -2.12 59.73 -31.83
C LEU A 216 -1.69 60.76 -32.88
N GLU A 217 -2.11 62.03 -32.75
CA GLU A 217 -1.61 63.12 -33.60
C GLU A 217 -0.16 63.49 -33.30
N GLN A 218 0.24 63.59 -32.03
CA GLN A 218 1.66 63.78 -31.68
C GLN A 218 2.54 62.61 -32.17
N LEU A 219 2.04 61.37 -32.11
CA LEU A 219 2.75 60.20 -32.63
C LEU A 219 2.85 60.21 -34.17
N LYS A 220 1.81 60.67 -34.89
CA LYS A 220 1.86 60.89 -36.34
C LYS A 220 2.95 61.92 -36.69
N GLU A 221 3.01 63.04 -35.99
CA GLU A 221 4.01 64.10 -36.23
C GLU A 221 5.45 63.66 -35.92
N GLN A 222 5.65 62.79 -34.92
CA GLN A 222 6.97 62.25 -34.58
C GLN A 222 7.41 61.09 -35.51
N SER A 223 6.50 60.49 -36.28
CA SER A 223 6.78 59.31 -37.10
C SER A 223 7.43 59.66 -38.45
N SER A 224 8.75 59.86 -38.43
CA SER A 224 9.58 60.18 -39.60
C SER A 224 9.74 59.05 -40.66
N ARG A 225 8.95 57.97 -40.58
CA ARG A 225 8.93 56.85 -41.54
C ARG A 225 7.50 56.50 -41.93
N GLY A 226 7.09 56.92 -43.13
CA GLY A 226 5.73 56.76 -43.67
C GLY A 226 5.38 55.35 -44.15
N ASP A 227 5.63 54.34 -43.31
CA ASP A 227 5.32 52.92 -43.56
C ASP A 227 4.13 52.43 -42.71
N THR A 228 3.88 53.09 -41.57
CA THR A 228 2.73 52.83 -40.70
C THR A 228 1.48 53.55 -41.19
N ASP A 229 0.41 52.82 -41.47
CA ASP A 229 -0.91 53.37 -41.80
C ASP A 229 -1.62 53.91 -40.53
N TRP A 230 -1.19 55.09 -40.08
CA TRP A 230 -1.73 55.75 -38.90
C TRP A 230 -3.20 56.19 -39.06
N GLU A 231 -3.71 56.37 -40.28
CA GLU A 231 -5.13 56.66 -40.52
C GLU A 231 -5.98 55.40 -40.29
N PHE A 232 -5.54 54.24 -40.78
CA PHE A 232 -6.19 52.97 -40.50
C PHE A 232 -6.22 52.66 -39.01
N TRP A 233 -5.08 52.75 -38.32
CA TRP A 233 -5.04 52.51 -36.87
C TRP A 233 -5.90 53.51 -36.08
N SER A 234 -5.97 54.78 -36.52
CA SER A 234 -6.92 55.77 -35.99
C SER A 234 -8.36 55.28 -36.14
N SER A 235 -8.73 54.74 -37.32
CA SER A 235 -10.09 54.26 -37.58
C SER A 235 -10.46 53.02 -36.75
N VAL A 236 -9.49 52.14 -36.46
CA VAL A 236 -9.65 50.99 -35.55
C VAL A 236 -9.87 51.46 -34.11
N ILE A 237 -9.11 52.46 -33.66
CA ILE A 237 -9.25 53.04 -32.31
C ILE A 237 -10.62 53.74 -32.15
N SER A 238 -11.15 54.36 -33.20
CA SER A 238 -12.48 55.00 -33.16
C SER A 238 -13.64 53.99 -33.17
N ASP A 239 -13.55 52.92 -33.96
CA ASP A 239 -14.66 51.99 -34.22
C ASP A 239 -14.15 50.64 -34.76
N PHE A 240 -13.56 49.82 -33.88
CA PHE A 240 -13.03 48.50 -34.23
C PHE A 240 -14.09 47.58 -34.85
N GLU A 241 -15.32 47.57 -34.32
CA GLU A 241 -16.37 46.68 -34.83
C GLU A 241 -16.71 47.00 -36.29
N ARG A 242 -16.88 48.28 -36.66
CA ARG A 242 -17.07 48.69 -38.05
C ARG A 242 -15.88 48.32 -38.92
N VAL A 243 -14.64 48.56 -38.46
CA VAL A 243 -13.44 48.27 -39.27
C VAL A 243 -13.28 46.76 -39.50
N ASN A 244 -13.48 45.93 -38.47
CA ASN A 244 -13.44 44.47 -38.61
C ASN A 244 -14.55 43.96 -39.55
N ARG A 245 -15.77 44.52 -39.49
CA ARG A 245 -16.87 44.15 -40.39
C ARG A 245 -16.70 44.64 -41.84
N THR A 246 -16.05 45.79 -42.07
CA THR A 246 -16.01 46.44 -43.40
C THR A 246 -14.67 46.40 -44.12
N GLN A 247 -13.56 46.21 -43.40
CA GLN A 247 -12.19 46.22 -43.93
C GLN A 247 -11.38 45.00 -43.46
N HIS A 248 -12.03 43.87 -43.15
CA HIS A 248 -11.42 42.67 -42.57
C HIS A 248 -10.12 42.22 -43.24
N SER A 249 -10.04 42.26 -44.58
CA SER A 249 -8.82 41.90 -45.33
C SER A 249 -7.66 42.87 -45.12
N LYS A 250 -7.93 44.19 -45.08
CA LYS A 250 -6.92 45.21 -44.76
C LYS A 250 -6.48 45.10 -43.29
N PHE A 251 -7.44 44.86 -42.39
CA PHE A 251 -7.16 44.60 -40.98
C PHE A 251 -6.25 43.38 -40.79
N ARG A 252 -6.58 42.23 -41.41
CA ARG A 252 -5.76 41.02 -41.33
C ARG A 252 -4.38 41.19 -42.00
N SER A 253 -4.28 42.00 -43.05
CA SER A 253 -2.98 42.37 -43.63
C SER A 253 -2.13 43.17 -42.63
N LEU A 254 -2.69 44.22 -42.02
CA LEU A 254 -1.95 45.12 -41.12
C LEU A 254 -1.66 44.50 -39.74
N ILE A 255 -2.55 43.67 -39.18
CA ILE A 255 -2.25 42.89 -37.97
C ILE A 255 -1.15 41.86 -38.22
N SER A 256 -1.01 41.34 -39.45
CA SER A 256 0.07 40.42 -39.82
C SER A 256 1.42 41.11 -39.95
N ILE A 257 1.46 42.36 -40.41
CA ILE A 257 2.65 43.24 -40.38
C ILE A 257 3.01 43.56 -38.93
N GLY A 258 2.06 44.15 -38.18
CA GLY A 258 2.13 44.27 -36.72
C GLY A 258 1.51 45.55 -36.18
N ILE A 259 1.16 45.52 -34.89
CA ILE A 259 0.70 46.71 -34.18
C ILE A 259 1.93 47.58 -33.82
N PRO A 260 1.92 48.90 -34.12
CA PRO A 260 2.94 49.82 -33.61
C PRO A 260 3.00 49.78 -32.08
N SER A 261 4.20 49.68 -31.50
CA SER A 261 4.36 49.41 -30.06
C SER A 261 3.63 50.42 -29.15
N GLN A 262 3.57 51.69 -29.57
CA GLN A 262 2.88 52.77 -28.86
C GLN A 262 1.35 52.61 -28.83
N LEU A 263 0.78 51.80 -29.73
CA LEU A 263 -0.67 51.59 -29.84
C LEU A 263 -1.14 50.27 -29.20
N ARG A 264 -0.25 49.30 -28.95
CA ARG A 264 -0.59 47.99 -28.36
C ARG A 264 -1.42 48.11 -27.09
N GLY A 265 -1.00 48.97 -26.15
CA GLY A 265 -1.72 49.18 -24.89
C GLY A 265 -3.19 49.59 -25.05
N LYS A 266 -3.49 50.47 -26.02
CA LYS A 266 -4.86 50.90 -26.32
C LYS A 266 -5.62 49.87 -27.16
N LEU A 267 -4.97 49.28 -28.16
CA LEU A 267 -5.62 48.33 -29.07
C LEU A 267 -5.94 47.00 -28.39
N TRP A 268 -5.06 46.46 -27.53
CA TRP A 268 -5.33 45.28 -26.73
C TRP A 268 -6.52 45.50 -25.77
N ARG A 269 -6.68 46.71 -25.20
CA ARG A 269 -7.87 47.06 -24.39
C ARG A 269 -9.17 47.10 -25.19
N ILE A 270 -9.12 47.62 -26.42
CA ILE A 270 -10.26 47.66 -27.36
C ILE A 270 -10.64 46.25 -27.82
N PHE A 271 -9.66 45.44 -28.24
CA PHE A 271 -9.88 44.08 -28.73
C PHE A 271 -10.37 43.12 -27.63
N SER A 272 -9.88 43.27 -26.40
CA SER A 272 -10.41 42.54 -25.23
C SER A 272 -11.76 43.07 -24.71
N ASN A 273 -12.27 44.15 -25.28
CA ASN A 273 -13.44 44.91 -24.80
C ASN A 273 -13.37 45.20 -23.28
N SER A 274 -12.20 45.57 -22.79
CA SER A 274 -11.96 45.89 -21.36
C SER A 274 -12.46 47.29 -20.97
N GLU A 275 -12.66 48.18 -21.95
CA GLU A 275 -13.02 49.58 -21.67
C GLU A 275 -14.48 49.75 -21.23
N THR A 276 -15.39 48.82 -21.59
CA THR A 276 -16.82 48.90 -21.23
C THR A 276 -17.08 48.81 -19.72
N ASP A 277 -16.32 47.99 -18.99
CA ASP A 277 -16.52 47.74 -17.56
C ASP A 277 -15.47 48.45 -16.67
N SER A 278 -14.56 49.22 -17.28
CA SER A 278 -13.32 49.74 -16.66
C SER A 278 -13.56 50.43 -15.32
N ASP A 279 -14.54 51.34 -15.23
CA ASP A 279 -14.82 52.12 -14.01
C ASP A 279 -15.24 51.26 -12.80
N LEU A 280 -15.84 50.07 -13.01
CA LEU A 280 -16.19 49.17 -11.90
C LEU A 280 -15.02 48.25 -11.52
N VAL A 281 -14.31 47.73 -12.52
CA VAL A 281 -13.18 46.82 -12.30
C VAL A 281 -11.97 47.55 -11.70
N GLU A 282 -11.74 48.82 -12.07
CA GLU A 282 -10.75 49.69 -11.44
C GLU A 282 -11.02 49.96 -9.95
N ASN A 283 -12.31 49.97 -9.54
CA ASN A 283 -12.66 50.18 -8.13
C ASN A 283 -12.50 48.90 -7.32
N GLU A 284 -12.96 47.75 -7.83
CA GLU A 284 -12.69 46.46 -7.17
C GLU A 284 -11.18 46.16 -7.09
N TYR A 285 -10.40 46.54 -8.11
CA TYR A 285 -8.94 46.47 -8.05
C TYR A 285 -8.37 47.22 -6.83
N ARG A 286 -8.77 48.48 -6.63
CA ARG A 286 -8.33 49.29 -5.47
C ARG A 286 -8.74 48.66 -4.14
N GLU A 287 -9.97 48.17 -4.02
CA GLU A 287 -10.46 47.47 -2.82
C GLU A 287 -9.73 46.13 -2.56
N LEU A 288 -9.21 45.47 -3.59
CA LEU A 288 -8.39 44.25 -3.48
C LEU A 288 -6.93 44.54 -3.09
N LEU A 289 -6.40 45.74 -3.39
CA LEU A 289 -5.03 46.12 -2.99
C LEU A 289 -4.89 46.34 -1.47
N ASP A 290 -5.93 46.83 -0.79
CA ASP A 290 -5.94 47.02 0.67
C ASP A 290 -6.02 45.69 1.47
N GLN A 291 -6.43 44.60 0.81
CA GLN A 291 -6.55 43.27 1.43
C GLN A 291 -5.19 42.53 1.48
N THR A 292 -5.09 41.40 2.18
CA THR A 292 -3.85 40.60 2.26
C THR A 292 -4.04 39.26 1.56
N SER A 293 -3.15 38.91 0.61
CA SER A 293 -3.26 37.64 -0.11
C SER A 293 -2.46 36.52 0.58
N PRO A 294 -2.99 35.28 0.70
CA PRO A 294 -2.21 34.14 1.18
C PRO A 294 -1.03 33.80 0.25
N HIS A 295 -1.08 34.25 -1.01
CA HIS A 295 -0.09 33.94 -2.04
C HIS A 295 1.11 34.91 -2.09
N GLU A 296 1.13 36.02 -1.33
CA GLU A 296 2.15 37.07 -1.46
C GLU A 296 3.60 36.56 -1.40
N LYS A 297 3.87 35.53 -0.57
CA LYS A 297 5.21 34.92 -0.46
C LYS A 297 5.64 34.19 -1.74
N LEU A 298 4.70 33.60 -2.48
CA LEU A 298 4.96 32.95 -3.77
C LEU A 298 5.15 34.01 -4.87
N ILE A 299 4.29 35.03 -4.90
CA ILE A 299 4.36 36.14 -5.86
C ILE A 299 5.71 36.86 -5.73
N ARG A 300 6.10 37.29 -4.51
CA ARG A 300 7.36 38.02 -4.25
C ARG A 300 8.63 37.21 -4.57
N ARG A 301 8.57 35.88 -4.55
CA ARG A 301 9.67 35.01 -5.00
C ARG A 301 9.85 35.04 -6.51
N ASP A 302 8.78 35.35 -7.24
CA ASP A 302 8.72 35.19 -8.70
C ASP A 302 8.92 36.51 -9.46
N LEU A 303 8.73 37.68 -8.82
CA LEU A 303 9.05 39.00 -9.39
C LEU A 303 10.50 39.08 -9.93
N PRO A 304 11.55 38.70 -9.17
CA PRO A 304 12.93 38.88 -9.62
C PRO A 304 13.37 37.93 -10.75
N ARG A 305 12.53 36.95 -11.11
CA ARG A 305 12.72 36.08 -12.28
C ARG A 305 11.81 36.43 -13.46
N THR A 306 11.04 37.51 -13.36
CA THR A 306 10.17 38.03 -14.42
C THR A 306 10.92 39.11 -15.20
N PHE A 307 11.28 38.83 -16.45
CA PHE A 307 12.02 39.73 -17.34
C PHE A 307 13.23 40.46 -16.69
N PRO A 308 14.14 39.78 -15.98
CA PRO A 308 15.18 40.41 -15.14
C PRO A 308 16.20 41.27 -15.90
N THR A 309 16.24 41.16 -17.24
CA THR A 309 17.09 41.97 -18.12
C THR A 309 16.45 43.29 -18.55
N LEU A 310 15.13 43.47 -18.40
CA LEU A 310 14.44 44.70 -18.75
C LEU A 310 14.59 45.75 -17.64
N PRO A 311 14.99 47.01 -17.94
CA PRO A 311 15.13 48.07 -16.94
C PRO A 311 13.91 48.24 -16.02
N TYR A 312 12.70 48.08 -16.55
CA TYR A 312 11.44 48.26 -15.83
C TYR A 312 11.18 47.20 -14.72
N PHE A 313 11.67 45.97 -14.89
CA PHE A 313 11.51 44.89 -13.90
C PHE A 313 12.82 44.48 -13.20
N LYS A 314 13.96 45.03 -13.63
CA LYS A 314 15.30 44.68 -13.12
C LYS A 314 15.49 45.05 -11.65
N ASP A 315 15.06 46.25 -11.25
CA ASP A 315 15.38 46.79 -9.93
C ASP A 315 14.45 46.19 -8.87
N LYS A 316 15.06 45.55 -7.86
CA LYS A 316 14.35 44.84 -6.79
C LYS A 316 13.52 45.82 -5.96
N ASP A 317 12.25 45.48 -5.74
CA ASP A 317 11.26 46.33 -5.06
C ASP A 317 11.06 47.71 -5.75
N GLY A 318 11.40 47.82 -7.05
CA GLY A 318 11.12 48.99 -7.88
C GLY A 318 9.72 48.97 -8.50
N GLU A 319 9.30 50.12 -9.05
CA GLU A 319 7.96 50.40 -9.58
C GLU A 319 7.35 49.26 -10.42
N GLY A 320 8.05 48.77 -11.44
CA GLY A 320 7.53 47.68 -12.28
C GLY A 320 7.38 46.34 -11.53
N GLN A 321 8.21 46.04 -10.53
CA GLN A 321 8.02 44.87 -9.66
C GLN A 321 6.85 45.06 -8.68
N GLU A 322 6.63 46.28 -8.20
CA GLU A 322 5.50 46.62 -7.32
C GLU A 322 4.16 46.57 -8.08
N MET A 323 4.08 47.15 -9.27
CA MET A 323 2.91 47.05 -10.16
C MET A 323 2.63 45.59 -10.55
N LEU A 324 3.66 44.82 -10.89
CA LEU A 324 3.54 43.37 -11.16
C LEU A 324 3.00 42.61 -9.94
N PHE A 325 3.52 42.92 -8.75
CA PHE A 325 3.03 42.35 -7.50
C PHE A 325 1.55 42.69 -7.24
N ASN A 326 1.16 43.96 -7.44
CA ASN A 326 -0.19 44.46 -7.17
C ASN A 326 -1.26 43.79 -8.07
N VAL A 327 -1.03 43.70 -9.40
CA VAL A 327 -1.96 43.03 -10.32
C VAL A 327 -2.14 41.55 -9.98
N ILE A 328 -1.04 40.84 -9.70
CA ILE A 328 -1.10 39.41 -9.37
C ILE A 328 -1.76 39.20 -7.99
N LYS A 329 -1.45 40.05 -7.01
CA LYS A 329 -2.07 40.03 -5.68
C LYS A 329 -3.58 40.19 -5.80
N ALA A 330 -4.05 41.23 -6.49
CA ALA A 330 -5.47 41.47 -6.71
C ALA A 330 -6.15 40.31 -7.45
N TYR A 331 -5.52 39.76 -8.51
CA TYR A 331 -6.06 38.59 -9.21
C TYR A 331 -6.21 37.38 -8.27
N SER A 332 -5.21 37.12 -7.42
CA SER A 332 -5.23 36.00 -6.48
C SER A 332 -6.29 36.09 -5.38
N LEU A 333 -6.87 37.28 -5.19
CA LEU A 333 -8.00 37.54 -4.29
C LEU A 333 -9.33 37.58 -5.05
N PHE A 334 -9.34 38.00 -6.31
CA PHE A 334 -10.54 38.04 -7.15
C PHE A 334 -11.04 36.64 -7.54
N ASP A 335 -10.12 35.71 -7.84
CA ASP A 335 -10.43 34.33 -8.24
C ASP A 335 -9.69 33.34 -7.33
N GLU A 336 -10.16 33.20 -6.08
CA GLU A 336 -9.58 32.33 -5.04
C GLU A 336 -9.37 30.87 -5.50
N HIS A 337 -10.18 30.38 -6.44
CA HIS A 337 -10.07 29.01 -6.98
C HIS A 337 -8.86 28.85 -7.91
N VAL A 338 -8.35 29.92 -8.52
CA VAL A 338 -7.04 29.92 -9.21
C VAL A 338 -5.94 30.41 -8.25
N GLY A 339 -6.24 31.40 -7.42
CA GLY A 339 -5.29 32.03 -6.51
C GLY A 339 -4.09 32.56 -7.28
N TYR A 340 -2.88 32.09 -6.93
CA TYR A 340 -1.68 32.31 -7.72
C TYR A 340 -1.10 31.01 -8.27
N CYS A 341 -1.02 30.92 -9.60
CA CYS A 341 -0.38 29.82 -10.32
C CYS A 341 0.90 30.30 -11.03
N GLN A 342 1.98 29.51 -10.98
CA GLN A 342 3.27 29.88 -11.55
C GLN A 342 3.18 30.04 -13.08
N GLY A 343 3.90 31.02 -13.63
CA GLY A 343 3.85 31.39 -15.05
C GLY A 343 2.93 32.59 -15.34
N LEU A 344 1.86 32.78 -14.56
CA LEU A 344 0.93 33.91 -14.69
C LEU A 344 1.64 35.29 -14.65
N HIS A 345 2.68 35.39 -13.84
CA HIS A 345 3.50 36.60 -13.72
C HIS A 345 4.16 37.05 -15.03
N PHE A 346 4.48 36.14 -15.96
CA PHE A 346 4.98 36.53 -17.28
C PHE A 346 3.87 37.15 -18.15
N VAL A 347 2.65 36.60 -18.10
CA VAL A 347 1.49 37.15 -18.83
C VAL A 347 1.19 38.57 -18.36
N VAL A 348 1.15 38.78 -17.04
CA VAL A 348 0.94 40.12 -16.45
C VAL A 348 2.08 41.08 -16.80
N GLY A 349 3.34 40.62 -16.77
CA GLY A 349 4.48 41.45 -17.14
C GLY A 349 4.44 41.95 -18.58
N VAL A 350 3.94 41.16 -19.55
CA VAL A 350 3.77 41.60 -20.95
C VAL A 350 2.69 42.70 -21.08
N LEU A 351 1.63 42.64 -20.28
CA LEU A 351 0.61 43.69 -20.24
C LEU A 351 1.18 45.00 -19.66
N LEU A 352 1.89 44.92 -18.53
CA LEU A 352 2.49 46.08 -17.85
C LEU A 352 3.56 46.81 -18.67
N LEU A 353 4.18 46.16 -19.66
CA LEU A 353 5.07 46.84 -20.62
C LEU A 353 4.32 47.76 -21.61
N HIS A 354 2.99 47.73 -21.64
CA HIS A 354 2.16 48.47 -22.59
C HIS A 354 1.01 49.26 -21.94
N MET A 355 0.65 49.02 -20.68
CA MET A 355 -0.45 49.73 -19.98
C MET A 355 -0.25 49.79 -18.45
N PRO A 356 -0.87 50.75 -17.75
CA PRO A 356 -0.88 50.81 -16.28
C PRO A 356 -1.47 49.57 -15.61
N ASP A 357 -1.24 49.40 -14.31
CA ASP A 357 -1.61 48.20 -13.56
C ASP A 357 -3.11 47.97 -13.44
N GLU A 358 -3.92 49.02 -13.25
CA GLU A 358 -5.38 48.87 -13.22
C GLU A 358 -5.92 48.41 -14.59
N ALA A 359 -5.34 48.92 -15.67
CA ALA A 359 -5.67 48.52 -17.04
C ALA A 359 -5.19 47.10 -17.35
N ALA A 360 -4.01 46.71 -16.88
CA ALA A 360 -3.49 45.35 -17.00
C ALA A 360 -4.37 44.35 -16.24
N PHE A 361 -4.85 44.70 -15.05
CA PHE A 361 -5.84 43.91 -14.30
C PHE A 361 -7.17 43.76 -15.07
N CYS A 362 -7.71 44.86 -15.64
CA CYS A 362 -8.92 44.81 -16.45
C CYS A 362 -8.77 43.87 -17.68
N VAL A 363 -7.64 43.95 -18.38
CA VAL A 363 -7.34 43.07 -19.53
C VAL A 363 -7.10 41.62 -19.08
N LEU A 364 -6.49 41.41 -17.92
CA LEU A 364 -6.29 40.07 -17.34
C LEU A 364 -7.62 39.37 -17.05
N LEU A 365 -8.62 40.08 -16.49
CA LEU A 365 -9.94 39.49 -16.25
C LEU A 365 -10.61 39.04 -17.56
N LYS A 366 -10.46 39.83 -18.63
CA LYS A 366 -10.95 39.47 -19.97
C LYS A 366 -10.22 38.26 -20.55
N LEU A 367 -8.89 38.21 -20.44
CA LEU A 367 -8.07 37.05 -20.86
C LEU A 367 -8.50 35.74 -20.18
N MET A 368 -8.77 35.81 -18.87
CA MET A 368 -9.16 34.63 -18.10
C MET A 368 -10.57 34.14 -18.45
N GLY A 369 -11.54 35.06 -18.56
CA GLY A 369 -12.93 34.74 -18.90
C GLY A 369 -13.15 34.57 -20.41
N HIS A 370 -13.21 35.68 -21.14
CA HIS A 370 -13.59 35.71 -22.57
C HIS A 370 -12.64 34.93 -23.49
N TYR A 371 -11.35 34.84 -23.15
CA TYR A 371 -10.37 34.07 -23.93
C TYR A 371 -10.12 32.66 -23.34
N GLU A 372 -10.93 32.21 -22.37
CA GLU A 372 -10.88 30.90 -21.70
C GLU A 372 -9.52 30.55 -21.04
N LEU A 373 -8.58 31.49 -20.90
CA LEU A 373 -7.23 31.15 -20.41
C LEU A 373 -7.22 30.70 -18.95
N ARG A 374 -8.26 31.01 -18.16
CA ARG A 374 -8.41 30.58 -16.77
C ARG A 374 -8.13 29.09 -16.57
N GLY A 375 -8.62 28.23 -17.47
CA GLY A 375 -8.46 26.79 -17.38
C GLY A 375 -7.02 26.27 -17.52
N HIS A 376 -6.04 27.14 -17.85
CA HIS A 376 -4.61 26.80 -17.77
C HIS A 376 -4.10 26.91 -16.34
N PHE A 377 -4.65 27.84 -15.55
CA PHE A 377 -4.15 28.21 -14.23
C PHE A 377 -4.96 27.59 -13.08
N THR A 378 -6.09 26.93 -13.37
CA THR A 378 -6.85 26.16 -12.37
C THR A 378 -6.01 24.99 -11.80
N PRO A 379 -6.30 24.49 -10.58
CA PRO A 379 -5.54 23.40 -9.97
C PRO A 379 -5.52 22.09 -10.79
N GLN A 380 -6.52 21.89 -11.66
CA GLN A 380 -6.64 20.74 -12.56
C GLN A 380 -6.04 20.99 -13.95
N MET A 381 -5.64 22.23 -14.27
CA MET A 381 -5.02 22.64 -15.55
C MET A 381 -5.78 22.14 -16.80
N GLU A 382 -7.11 22.07 -16.70
CA GLU A 382 -8.00 21.36 -17.64
C GLU A 382 -7.86 21.85 -19.10
N LYS A 383 -7.71 23.16 -19.32
CA LYS A 383 -7.55 23.76 -20.65
C LYS A 383 -6.10 23.68 -21.14
N LEU A 384 -5.12 23.69 -20.24
CA LEU A 384 -3.72 23.42 -20.61
C LEU A 384 -3.59 22.00 -21.17
N HIS A 385 -4.14 21.00 -20.48
CA HIS A 385 -4.09 19.61 -20.93
C HIS A 385 -4.91 19.38 -22.21
N GLU A 386 -6.07 20.04 -22.36
CA GLU A 386 -6.80 20.07 -23.63
C GLU A 386 -5.93 20.65 -24.78
N HIS A 387 -5.24 21.77 -24.54
CA HIS A 387 -4.33 22.36 -25.53
C HIS A 387 -3.10 21.49 -25.82
N MET A 388 -2.57 20.73 -24.85
CA MET A 388 -1.51 19.74 -25.11
C MET A 388 -2.00 18.65 -26.06
N TYR A 389 -3.16 18.05 -25.78
CA TYR A 389 -3.75 17.02 -26.64
C TYR A 389 -4.07 17.55 -28.04
N GLN A 390 -4.58 18.78 -28.13
CA GLN A 390 -4.82 19.43 -29.42
C GLN A 390 -3.52 19.66 -30.19
N PHE A 391 -2.48 20.21 -29.54
CA PHE A 391 -1.17 20.44 -30.15
C PHE A 391 -0.51 19.14 -30.60
N ASP A 392 -0.53 18.09 -29.78
CA ASP A 392 -0.04 16.75 -30.08
C ASP A 392 -0.68 16.16 -31.34
N GLN A 393 -2.01 16.09 -31.37
CA GLN A 393 -2.76 15.54 -32.50
C GLN A 393 -2.63 16.41 -33.78
N LEU A 394 -2.43 17.73 -33.62
CA LEU A 394 -2.08 18.62 -34.74
C LEU A 394 -0.64 18.41 -35.23
N LEU A 395 0.31 18.14 -34.33
CA LEU A 395 1.70 17.80 -34.67
C LEU A 395 1.75 16.49 -35.45
N LEU A 396 0.95 15.49 -35.06
CA LEU A 396 0.77 14.23 -35.79
C LEU A 396 0.20 14.45 -37.19
N GLN A 397 -0.81 15.32 -37.30
CA GLN A 397 -1.50 15.62 -38.57
C GLN A 397 -0.62 16.41 -39.55
N HIS A 398 0.12 17.42 -39.06
CA HIS A 398 0.84 18.38 -39.92
C HIS A 398 2.34 18.09 -40.05
N LEU A 399 2.99 17.50 -39.03
CA LEU A 399 4.42 17.19 -39.01
C LEU A 399 4.69 15.73 -38.57
N PRO A 400 4.10 14.70 -39.23
CA PRO A 400 4.15 13.30 -38.79
C PRO A 400 5.56 12.69 -38.72
N GLN A 401 6.56 13.28 -39.38
CA GLN A 401 7.97 12.90 -39.22
C GLN A 401 8.52 13.37 -37.87
N VAL A 402 8.21 14.61 -37.47
CA VAL A 402 8.64 15.19 -36.19
C VAL A 402 7.97 14.45 -35.05
N HIS A 403 6.66 14.21 -35.12
CA HIS A 403 5.92 13.47 -34.09
C HIS A 403 6.56 12.10 -33.82
N ARG A 404 6.76 11.27 -34.86
CA ARG A 404 7.38 9.94 -34.70
C ARG A 404 8.82 9.96 -34.20
N HIS A 405 9.57 11.03 -34.49
CA HIS A 405 10.91 11.21 -33.94
C HIS A 405 10.85 11.51 -32.44
N LEU A 406 9.93 12.38 -32.02
CA LEU A 406 9.71 12.66 -30.60
C LEU A 406 9.18 11.43 -29.85
N ASP A 407 8.27 10.66 -30.45
CA ASP A 407 7.79 9.37 -29.91
C ASP A 407 8.97 8.40 -29.69
N ALA A 408 9.82 8.23 -30.71
CA ALA A 408 10.98 7.33 -30.66
C ALA A 408 12.08 7.79 -29.70
N GLN A 409 12.13 9.09 -29.38
CA GLN A 409 13.00 9.67 -28.35
C GLN A 409 12.32 9.74 -26.97
N GLY A 410 11.04 9.38 -26.83
CA GLY A 410 10.28 9.48 -25.57
C GLY A 410 9.93 10.91 -25.13
N VAL A 411 9.96 11.88 -26.04
CA VAL A 411 9.74 13.31 -25.74
C VAL A 411 8.27 13.71 -25.92
N VAL A 412 7.48 13.70 -24.84
CA VAL A 412 6.07 14.10 -24.89
C VAL A 412 5.88 15.63 -24.76
N PRO A 413 4.85 16.26 -25.39
CA PRO A 413 4.64 17.70 -25.38
C PRO A 413 4.63 18.35 -23.99
N ASN A 414 4.12 17.66 -22.96
CA ASN A 414 4.09 18.15 -21.58
C ASN A 414 5.48 18.53 -21.03
N MET A 415 6.56 17.96 -21.57
CA MET A 415 7.94 18.22 -21.12
C MET A 415 8.46 19.61 -21.54
N TYR A 416 7.92 20.18 -22.63
CA TYR A 416 8.40 21.46 -23.19
C TYR A 416 7.29 22.49 -23.41
N ALA A 417 6.17 22.11 -24.05
CA ALA A 417 5.09 23.03 -24.41
C ALA A 417 4.32 23.59 -23.20
N SER A 418 4.39 22.93 -22.04
CA SER A 418 3.79 23.40 -20.77
C SER A 418 4.19 24.84 -20.45
N GLN A 419 5.45 25.20 -20.62
CA GLN A 419 5.92 26.57 -20.37
C GLN A 419 5.47 27.54 -21.48
N TRP A 420 5.37 27.06 -22.72
CA TRP A 420 4.91 27.86 -23.86
C TRP A 420 3.46 28.30 -23.67
N PHE A 421 2.53 27.40 -23.35
CA PHE A 421 1.12 27.77 -23.16
C PHE A 421 0.86 28.48 -21.83
N MET A 422 1.47 28.06 -20.71
CA MET A 422 1.30 28.73 -19.40
C MET A 422 1.82 30.16 -19.34
N THR A 423 2.80 30.52 -20.19
CA THR A 423 3.39 31.88 -20.19
C THR A 423 3.07 32.67 -21.45
N LEU A 424 2.24 32.13 -22.37
CA LEU A 424 2.02 32.68 -23.71
C LEU A 424 3.36 32.98 -24.43
N PHE A 425 4.25 31.98 -24.38
CA PHE A 425 5.65 31.94 -24.82
C PHE A 425 6.63 32.89 -24.06
N ALA A 426 6.13 33.75 -23.18
CA ALA A 426 6.86 34.89 -22.65
C ALA A 426 7.99 34.57 -21.64
N TYR A 427 8.22 33.31 -21.25
CA TYR A 427 9.34 32.96 -20.37
C TYR A 427 10.73 33.04 -21.06
N ARG A 428 10.84 32.52 -22.29
CA ARG A 428 12.13 32.34 -22.99
C ARG A 428 12.13 32.84 -24.45
N CYS A 429 10.96 33.14 -25.02
CA CYS A 429 10.85 33.70 -26.35
C CYS A 429 11.25 35.20 -26.36
N PRO A 430 11.97 35.70 -27.36
CA PRO A 430 12.22 37.13 -27.56
C PRO A 430 10.93 37.96 -27.53
N LEU A 431 10.94 39.06 -26.78
CA LEU A 431 9.75 39.86 -26.50
C LEU A 431 9.00 40.36 -27.74
N GLU A 432 9.71 40.76 -28.80
CA GLU A 432 9.02 41.19 -30.03
C GLU A 432 8.16 40.09 -30.67
N LEU A 433 8.57 38.81 -30.56
CA LEU A 433 7.76 37.66 -31.00
C LEU A 433 6.58 37.43 -30.04
N VAL A 434 6.80 37.54 -28.73
CA VAL A 434 5.74 37.46 -27.70
C VAL A 434 4.66 38.52 -27.95
N TYR A 435 5.05 39.73 -28.32
CA TYR A 435 4.09 40.79 -28.66
C TYR A 435 3.26 40.43 -29.90
N ARG A 436 3.81 39.72 -30.89
CA ARG A 436 3.02 39.19 -32.02
C ARG A 436 2.02 38.11 -31.58
N VAL A 437 2.38 37.27 -30.61
CA VAL A 437 1.44 36.31 -30.02
C VAL A 437 0.27 37.03 -29.36
N PHE A 438 0.53 38.06 -28.56
CA PHE A 438 -0.53 38.85 -27.90
C PHE A 438 -1.37 39.63 -28.91
N ASP A 439 -0.74 40.30 -29.90
CA ASP A 439 -1.42 41.02 -30.98
C ASP A 439 -2.46 40.15 -31.71
N LEU A 440 -2.14 38.87 -31.96
CA LEU A 440 -3.07 37.93 -32.60
C LEU A 440 -4.01 37.24 -31.60
N LEU A 441 -3.59 36.97 -30.37
CA LEU A 441 -4.43 36.33 -29.35
C LEU A 441 -5.67 37.17 -29.02
N PHE A 442 -5.52 38.50 -28.96
CA PHE A 442 -6.64 39.42 -28.79
C PHE A 442 -7.55 39.55 -30.03
N VAL A 443 -7.17 39.00 -31.19
CA VAL A 443 -7.92 39.14 -32.44
C VAL A 443 -8.56 37.82 -32.89
N GLU A 444 -7.82 36.72 -32.84
CA GLU A 444 -8.22 35.39 -33.30
C GLU A 444 -8.66 34.47 -32.14
N GLY A 445 -8.38 34.87 -30.88
CA GLY A 445 -8.65 34.09 -29.67
C GLY A 445 -7.47 33.23 -29.19
N SER A 446 -7.62 32.61 -28.01
CA SER A 446 -6.57 31.83 -27.35
C SER A 446 -6.05 30.64 -28.13
N ASN A 447 -6.87 30.04 -29.02
CA ASN A 447 -6.47 28.91 -29.87
C ASN A 447 -5.24 29.20 -30.75
N ILE A 448 -4.93 30.47 -31.06
CA ILE A 448 -3.80 30.84 -31.93
C ILE A 448 -2.44 30.43 -31.36
N ILE A 449 -2.33 30.15 -30.06
CA ILE A 449 -1.07 29.64 -29.47
C ILE A 449 -0.69 28.27 -30.05
N LEU A 450 -1.66 27.48 -30.52
CA LEU A 450 -1.43 26.21 -31.22
C LEU A 450 -0.78 26.44 -32.59
N ASN A 451 -1.25 27.45 -33.35
CA ASN A 451 -0.64 27.86 -34.61
C ASN A 451 0.82 28.30 -34.43
N PHE A 452 1.11 29.11 -33.42
CA PHE A 452 2.48 29.56 -33.12
C PHE A 452 3.39 28.40 -32.68
N ALA A 453 2.88 27.44 -31.89
CA ALA A 453 3.64 26.24 -31.54
C ALA A 453 3.95 25.38 -32.77
N LEU A 454 2.98 25.14 -33.65
CA LEU A 454 3.20 24.40 -34.91
C LEU A 454 4.18 25.13 -35.85
N ALA A 455 4.15 26.46 -35.89
CA ALA A 455 5.10 27.28 -36.64
C ALA A 455 6.54 27.15 -36.12
N LEU A 456 6.74 27.06 -34.80
CA LEU A 456 8.05 26.78 -34.20
C LEU A 456 8.56 25.38 -34.58
N MET A 457 7.70 24.36 -34.49
CA MET A 457 8.07 22.98 -34.84
C MET A 457 8.38 22.81 -36.33
N LYS A 458 7.61 23.47 -37.21
CA LYS A 458 7.79 23.43 -38.67
C LYS A 458 9.08 24.11 -39.12
N LYS A 459 9.36 25.32 -38.63
CA LYS A 459 10.60 26.08 -38.97
C LYS A 459 11.86 25.30 -38.59
N ASN A 460 11.81 24.61 -37.45
CA ASN A 460 12.92 23.88 -36.87
C ASN A 460 12.94 22.38 -37.19
N GLN A 461 12.05 21.88 -38.07
CA GLN A 461 11.88 20.45 -38.35
C GLN A 461 13.21 19.72 -38.64
N GLN A 462 14.09 20.30 -39.45
CA GLN A 462 15.36 19.67 -39.82
C GLN A 462 16.35 19.59 -38.64
N VAL A 463 16.29 20.55 -37.71
CA VAL A 463 17.09 20.52 -36.48
C VAL A 463 16.53 19.46 -35.53
N ILE A 464 15.20 19.47 -35.30
CA ILE A 464 14.52 18.53 -34.40
C ILE A 464 14.77 17.07 -34.82
N LEU A 465 14.70 16.76 -36.12
CA LEU A 465 14.99 15.42 -36.67
C LEU A 465 16.47 14.99 -36.59
N SER A 466 17.38 15.87 -36.14
CA SER A 466 18.82 15.59 -35.99
C SER A 466 19.30 15.51 -34.53
N LEU A 467 18.40 15.71 -33.56
CA LEU A 467 18.71 15.75 -32.14
C LEU A 467 18.13 14.54 -31.39
N GLU A 468 18.84 14.09 -30.36
CA GLU A 468 18.42 13.06 -29.41
C GLU A 468 17.77 13.68 -28.15
N PHE A 469 17.12 12.85 -27.32
CA PHE A 469 16.31 13.22 -26.15
C PHE A 469 16.81 14.44 -25.33
N GLU A 470 18.06 14.41 -24.84
CA GLU A 470 18.57 15.47 -23.96
C GLU A 470 18.76 16.79 -24.72
N SER A 471 19.36 16.74 -25.91
CA SER A 471 19.55 17.92 -26.77
C SER A 471 18.23 18.48 -27.33
N LEU A 472 17.21 17.64 -27.53
CA LEU A 472 15.85 18.07 -27.86
C LEU A 472 15.27 18.94 -26.73
N LEU A 473 15.34 18.48 -25.48
CA LEU A 473 14.83 19.21 -24.32
C LEU A 473 15.58 20.52 -24.09
N GLU A 474 16.91 20.54 -24.26
CA GLU A 474 17.70 21.77 -24.22
C GLU A 474 17.26 22.74 -25.34
N PHE A 475 17.14 22.26 -26.58
CA PHE A 475 16.73 23.06 -27.74
C PHE A 475 15.33 23.69 -27.57
N PHE A 476 14.35 22.93 -27.08
CA PHE A 476 13.00 23.43 -26.81
C PHE A 476 12.94 24.45 -25.64
N SER A 477 13.96 24.49 -24.77
CA SER A 477 14.03 25.44 -23.64
C SER A 477 14.43 26.87 -24.02
N GLY A 478 14.84 27.11 -25.28
CA GLY A 478 15.15 28.46 -25.76
C GLY A 478 15.55 28.53 -27.24
N SER A 479 16.49 27.71 -27.70
CA SER A 479 17.09 27.87 -29.03
C SER A 479 16.10 27.65 -30.20
N ILE A 480 14.97 26.98 -29.96
CA ILE A 480 13.87 26.91 -30.94
C ILE A 480 13.35 28.28 -31.39
N PHE A 481 13.46 29.32 -30.55
CA PHE A 481 13.03 30.68 -30.87
C PHE A 481 14.04 31.45 -31.76
N ASP A 482 15.30 31.01 -31.83
CA ASP A 482 16.34 31.69 -32.63
C ASP A 482 16.04 31.69 -34.13
N ALA A 483 15.19 30.76 -34.60
CA ALA A 483 14.74 30.67 -35.98
C ALA A 483 13.85 31.84 -36.45
N TYR A 484 13.38 32.69 -35.54
CA TYR A 484 12.57 33.88 -35.83
C TYR A 484 13.13 35.18 -35.20
N LYS A 485 14.37 35.15 -34.69
CA LYS A 485 14.98 36.31 -34.01
C LYS A 485 15.18 37.54 -34.93
N ASP A 486 15.39 37.29 -36.23
CA ASP A 486 15.75 38.30 -37.23
C ASP A 486 14.52 38.85 -37.98
N ASP A 487 13.39 38.12 -37.99
CA ASP A 487 12.13 38.52 -38.63
C ASP A 487 10.90 38.01 -37.86
N THR A 488 10.09 38.95 -37.36
CA THR A 488 8.86 38.68 -36.59
C THR A 488 7.59 38.67 -37.45
N TYR A 489 7.66 39.13 -38.71
CA TYR A 489 6.60 38.99 -39.70
C TYR A 489 6.50 37.54 -40.16
N ASP A 490 7.66 36.93 -40.43
CA ASP A 490 7.79 35.53 -40.86
C ASP A 490 7.15 34.56 -39.85
N PHE A 491 7.29 34.84 -38.55
CA PHE A 491 6.64 34.07 -37.47
C PHE A 491 5.11 34.09 -37.53
N VAL A 492 4.53 35.23 -37.93
CA VAL A 492 3.08 35.38 -38.06
C VAL A 492 2.56 34.80 -39.38
N GLN A 493 3.34 34.88 -40.46
CA GLN A 493 3.00 34.21 -41.72
C GLN A 493 3.05 32.68 -41.59
N ASP A 494 4.08 32.13 -40.94
CA ASP A 494 4.15 30.68 -40.69
C ASP A 494 3.05 30.20 -39.73
N ALA A 495 2.66 30.99 -38.72
CA ALA A 495 1.50 30.69 -37.87
C ALA A 495 0.18 30.71 -38.66
N TYR A 496 -0.05 31.71 -39.51
CA TYR A 496 -1.22 31.75 -40.40
C TYR A 496 -1.19 30.71 -41.53
N SER A 497 -0.05 30.06 -41.80
CA SER A 497 0.03 28.96 -42.79
C SER A 497 -0.71 27.68 -42.35
N PHE A 498 -1.09 27.59 -41.07
CA PHE A 498 -1.95 26.53 -40.55
C PHE A 498 -3.40 27.02 -40.47
N ASP A 499 -4.24 26.64 -41.44
CA ASP A 499 -5.69 26.75 -41.28
C ASP A 499 -6.18 25.63 -40.34
N ILE A 500 -6.59 26.00 -39.13
CA ILE A 500 -7.06 25.08 -38.09
C ILE A 500 -8.50 25.46 -37.72
N PRO A 501 -9.52 24.90 -38.38
CA PRO A 501 -10.91 25.29 -38.15
C PRO A 501 -11.34 25.00 -36.71
N SER A 502 -12.07 25.92 -36.07
CA SER A 502 -12.54 25.75 -34.69
C SER A 502 -13.37 24.47 -34.48
N ARG A 503 -13.99 23.95 -35.54
CA ARG A 503 -14.70 22.64 -35.55
C ARG A 503 -13.75 21.45 -35.34
N GLN A 504 -12.50 21.54 -35.80
CA GLN A 504 -11.46 20.52 -35.58
C GLN A 504 -11.00 20.55 -34.12
N LEU A 505 -10.74 21.73 -33.57
CA LEU A 505 -10.39 21.89 -32.15
C LEU A 505 -11.51 21.40 -31.23
N ALA A 506 -12.77 21.78 -31.50
CA ALA A 506 -13.93 21.27 -30.76
C ALA A 506 -14.11 19.74 -30.87
N LYS A 507 -13.73 19.13 -32.00
CA LYS A 507 -13.69 17.66 -32.14
C LYS A 507 -12.58 17.06 -31.27
N LEU A 508 -11.37 17.63 -31.29
CA LEU A 508 -10.23 17.18 -30.50
C LEU A 508 -10.48 17.32 -28.99
N SER A 509 -11.05 18.45 -28.53
CA SER A 509 -11.55 18.65 -27.17
C SER A 509 -12.51 17.52 -26.74
N LYS A 510 -13.50 17.19 -27.59
CA LYS A 510 -14.44 16.09 -27.32
C LYS A 510 -13.78 14.70 -27.33
N GLN A 511 -12.71 14.50 -28.12
CA GLN A 511 -11.92 13.26 -28.10
C GLN A 511 -11.14 13.16 -26.77
N TYR A 512 -10.41 14.20 -26.39
CA TYR A 512 -9.71 14.32 -25.10
C TYR A 512 -10.64 14.05 -23.90
N GLN A 513 -11.81 14.69 -23.86
CA GLN A 513 -12.80 14.47 -22.79
C GLN A 513 -13.30 13.02 -22.72
N ALA A 514 -13.48 12.34 -23.87
CA ALA A 514 -13.89 10.94 -23.90
C ALA A 514 -12.74 9.98 -23.49
N GLU A 515 -11.50 10.34 -23.82
CA GLU A 515 -10.29 9.60 -23.46
C GLU A 515 -10.00 9.71 -21.96
N ALA A 516 -9.97 10.92 -21.40
CA ALA A 516 -9.84 11.17 -19.96
C ALA A 516 -10.97 10.53 -19.14
N ALA A 517 -12.22 10.54 -19.63
CA ALA A 517 -13.33 9.86 -18.96
C ALA A 517 -13.21 8.32 -19.00
N LYS A 518 -12.61 7.75 -20.06
CA LYS A 518 -12.29 6.32 -20.15
C LYS A 518 -11.15 5.97 -19.19
N GLU A 519 -10.11 6.79 -19.13
CA GLU A 519 -8.95 6.61 -18.25
C GLU A 519 -9.34 6.70 -16.77
N ALA A 520 -10.07 7.74 -16.36
CA ALA A 520 -10.57 7.89 -14.99
C ALA A 520 -11.47 6.71 -14.57
N LYS A 521 -12.29 6.17 -15.49
CA LYS A 521 -13.06 4.95 -15.24
C LYS A 521 -12.17 3.71 -15.08
N MET A 522 -11.12 3.59 -15.90
CA MET A 522 -10.16 2.49 -15.84
C MET A 522 -9.36 2.51 -14.54
N GLN A 523 -8.89 3.69 -14.12
CA GLN A 523 -8.22 3.91 -12.84
C GLN A 523 -9.15 3.61 -11.65
N SER A 524 -10.42 4.01 -11.71
CA SER A 524 -11.42 3.68 -10.69
C SER A 524 -11.69 2.16 -10.57
N ILE A 525 -11.59 1.42 -11.67
CA ILE A 525 -11.66 -0.06 -11.68
C ILE A 525 -10.37 -0.64 -11.09
N GLU A 526 -9.20 -0.13 -11.46
CA GLU A 526 -7.91 -0.58 -10.92
C GLU A 526 -7.83 -0.37 -9.40
N ASP A 527 -8.23 0.79 -8.89
CA ASP A 527 -8.34 1.06 -7.44
C ASP A 527 -9.47 0.27 -6.76
N GLY A 528 -10.41 -0.30 -7.52
CA GLY A 528 -11.29 -1.38 -7.05
C GLY A 528 -10.52 -2.68 -6.83
N ILE A 529 -9.86 -3.18 -7.88
CA ILE A 529 -9.09 -4.43 -7.88
C ILE A 529 -7.94 -4.39 -6.86
N ARG A 530 -7.26 -3.24 -6.69
CA ARG A 530 -6.22 -3.04 -5.67
C ARG A 530 -6.78 -3.21 -4.25
N ARG A 531 -7.97 -2.68 -3.96
CA ARG A 531 -8.64 -2.84 -2.65
C ARG A 531 -9.08 -4.29 -2.41
N GLU A 532 -9.66 -4.94 -3.41
CA GLU A 532 -10.06 -6.35 -3.34
C GLU A 532 -8.83 -7.26 -3.10
N ASN A 533 -7.72 -7.03 -3.80
CA ASN A 533 -6.46 -7.73 -3.58
C ASN A 533 -5.91 -7.55 -2.16
N ILE A 534 -5.99 -6.34 -1.58
CA ILE A 534 -5.60 -6.08 -0.19
C ILE A 534 -6.49 -6.87 0.78
N GLU A 535 -7.81 -6.89 0.55
CA GLU A 535 -8.73 -7.64 1.41
C GLU A 535 -8.49 -9.16 1.30
N LEU A 536 -8.32 -9.70 0.10
CA LEU A 536 -7.99 -11.11 -0.12
C LEU A 536 -6.65 -11.49 0.53
N GLN A 537 -5.64 -10.62 0.50
CA GLN A 537 -4.39 -10.83 1.22
C GLN A 537 -4.60 -10.86 2.74
N GLU A 538 -5.45 -10.00 3.31
CA GLU A 538 -5.84 -10.09 4.72
C GLU A 538 -6.60 -11.38 5.05
N GLN A 539 -7.55 -11.79 4.21
CA GLN A 539 -8.31 -13.04 4.39
C GLN A 539 -7.38 -14.25 4.36
N ILE A 540 -6.45 -14.31 3.40
CA ILE A 540 -5.39 -15.33 3.31
C ILE A 540 -4.50 -15.31 4.56
N LYS A 541 -4.14 -14.14 5.10
CA LYS A 541 -3.35 -14.00 6.33
C LYS A 541 -4.11 -14.52 7.57
N LYS A 542 -5.40 -14.23 7.67
CA LYS A 542 -6.30 -14.73 8.74
C LYS A 542 -6.47 -16.26 8.65
N LEU A 543 -6.69 -16.79 7.44
CA LEU A 543 -6.77 -18.23 7.17
C LEU A 543 -5.47 -18.97 7.48
N LYS A 544 -4.31 -18.45 7.06
CA LYS A 544 -2.99 -19.03 7.38
C LYS A 544 -2.72 -19.06 8.89
N LEU A 545 -3.14 -18.03 9.63
CA LEU A 545 -3.02 -18.02 11.08
C LEU A 545 -3.93 -19.08 11.74
N SER A 546 -5.20 -19.15 11.30
CA SER A 546 -6.16 -20.15 11.79
C SER A 546 -5.72 -21.59 11.49
N TYR A 547 -5.22 -21.86 10.28
CA TYR A 547 -4.65 -23.15 9.90
C TYR A 547 -3.48 -23.53 10.82
N LYS A 548 -2.55 -22.60 11.08
CA LYS A 548 -1.40 -22.85 11.97
C LYS A 548 -1.81 -23.14 13.42
N THR A 549 -2.90 -22.53 13.91
CA THR A 549 -3.48 -22.88 15.21
C THR A 549 -4.04 -24.30 15.20
N LEU A 550 -4.85 -24.65 14.21
CA LEU A 550 -5.47 -25.97 14.07
C LEU A 550 -4.42 -27.10 13.88
N GLU A 551 -3.36 -26.83 13.12
CA GLU A 551 -2.22 -27.72 12.93
C GLU A 551 -1.52 -28.03 14.27
N LYS A 552 -1.35 -27.01 15.12
CA LYS A 552 -0.83 -27.19 16.48
C LYS A 552 -1.80 -27.99 17.35
N GLU A 553 -3.09 -27.67 17.34
CA GLU A 553 -4.11 -28.41 18.10
C GLU A 553 -4.15 -29.89 17.70
N HIS A 554 -4.05 -30.21 16.41
CA HIS A 554 -3.90 -31.57 15.92
C HIS A 554 -2.60 -32.24 16.42
N GLN A 555 -1.48 -31.52 16.47
CA GLN A 555 -0.22 -32.04 16.99
C GLN A 555 -0.28 -32.32 18.51
N ASP A 556 -0.89 -31.42 19.28
CA ASP A 556 -1.08 -31.56 20.72
C ASP A 556 -2.03 -32.75 21.04
N ILE A 557 -3.14 -32.90 20.30
CA ILE A 557 -4.05 -34.06 20.39
C ILE A 557 -3.33 -35.36 20.02
N ALA A 558 -2.51 -35.37 18.96
CA ALA A 558 -1.76 -36.56 18.57
C ALA A 558 -0.76 -37.00 19.66
N GLN A 559 -0.07 -36.05 20.29
CA GLN A 559 0.80 -36.32 21.45
C GLN A 559 0.01 -36.84 22.66
N GLN A 560 -1.19 -36.31 22.93
CA GLN A 560 -2.07 -36.79 23.99
C GLN A 560 -2.54 -38.23 23.75
N VAL A 561 -2.89 -38.57 22.50
CA VAL A 561 -3.27 -39.95 22.11
C VAL A 561 -2.09 -40.91 22.23
N ILE A 562 -0.87 -40.49 21.89
CA ILE A 562 0.35 -41.32 22.03
C ILE A 562 0.67 -41.56 23.51
N SER A 563 0.70 -40.50 24.34
CA SER A 563 1.01 -40.63 25.77
C SER A 563 -0.07 -41.41 26.54
N SER A 564 -1.35 -41.22 26.18
CA SER A 564 -2.46 -42.04 26.70
C SER A 564 -2.28 -43.52 26.34
N LYS A 565 -1.95 -43.85 25.08
CA LYS A 565 -1.68 -45.24 24.66
C LYS A 565 -0.46 -45.84 25.34
N MET A 566 0.62 -45.07 25.54
CA MET A 566 1.79 -45.54 26.30
C MET A 566 1.44 -45.83 27.76
N SER A 567 0.65 -44.96 28.40
CA SER A 567 0.15 -45.17 29.76
C SER A 567 -0.73 -46.42 29.85
N MET A 568 -1.68 -46.60 28.92
CA MET A 568 -2.50 -47.82 28.84
C MET A 568 -1.67 -49.09 28.65
N ALA A 569 -0.63 -49.05 27.81
CA ALA A 569 0.26 -50.20 27.60
C ALA A 569 1.11 -50.51 28.86
N SER A 570 1.57 -49.49 29.56
CA SER A 570 2.29 -49.64 30.84
C SER A 570 1.39 -50.23 31.92
N LEU A 571 0.16 -49.73 32.05
CA LEU A 571 -0.82 -50.23 33.01
C LEU A 571 -1.29 -51.65 32.69
N ASP A 572 -1.40 -52.04 31.41
CA ASP A 572 -1.71 -53.43 31.07
C ASP A 572 -0.51 -54.36 31.34
N ALA A 573 0.72 -53.93 31.06
CA ALA A 573 1.92 -54.68 31.42
C ALA A 573 2.04 -54.88 32.95
N GLU A 574 1.79 -53.84 33.75
CA GLU A 574 1.71 -53.92 35.22
C GLU A 574 0.58 -54.86 35.67
N ASN A 575 -0.60 -54.78 35.05
CA ASN A 575 -1.70 -55.71 35.31
C ASN A 575 -1.35 -57.16 34.93
N GLN A 576 -0.59 -57.39 33.86
CA GLN A 576 -0.11 -58.72 33.48
C GLN A 576 0.94 -59.23 34.49
N GLN A 577 1.85 -58.39 34.96
CA GLN A 577 2.81 -58.73 36.01
C GLN A 577 2.10 -59.08 37.32
N LEU A 578 1.19 -58.24 37.82
CA LEU A 578 0.42 -58.50 39.04
C LEU A 578 -0.43 -59.78 38.93
N LYS A 579 -1.01 -60.07 37.75
CA LYS A 579 -1.71 -61.35 37.49
C LYS A 579 -0.73 -62.54 37.55
N HIS A 580 0.49 -62.40 37.05
CA HIS A 580 1.53 -63.43 37.12
C HIS A 580 2.00 -63.67 38.56
N GLU A 581 2.32 -62.61 39.30
CA GLU A 581 2.72 -62.69 40.72
C GLU A 581 1.61 -63.31 41.58
N LEU A 582 0.35 -62.92 41.38
CA LEU A 582 -0.80 -63.55 42.04
C LEU A 582 -0.97 -65.03 41.65
N ALA A 583 -0.59 -65.44 40.44
CA ALA A 583 -0.63 -66.84 40.02
C ALA A 583 0.51 -67.65 40.66
N VAL A 584 1.73 -67.10 40.72
CA VAL A 584 2.89 -67.71 41.40
C VAL A 584 2.62 -67.85 42.90
N MET A 585 2.21 -66.77 43.58
CA MET A 585 1.90 -66.80 45.01
C MET A 585 0.75 -67.77 45.33
N LYS A 586 -0.26 -67.89 44.46
CA LYS A 586 -1.31 -68.93 44.62
C LYS A 586 -0.75 -70.35 44.44
N ALA A 587 0.14 -70.57 43.48
CA ALA A 587 0.79 -71.87 43.30
C ALA A 587 1.71 -72.23 44.49
N GLU A 588 2.38 -71.25 45.08
CA GLU A 588 3.18 -71.43 46.31
C GLU A 588 2.31 -71.68 47.54
N MET A 589 1.21 -70.94 47.72
CA MET A 589 0.20 -71.21 48.75
C MET A 589 -0.33 -72.66 48.65
N VAL A 590 -0.59 -73.16 47.44
CA VAL A 590 -0.99 -74.56 47.21
C VAL A 590 0.14 -75.54 47.53
N LYS A 591 1.39 -75.27 47.12
CA LYS A 591 2.55 -76.11 47.48
C LYS A 591 2.77 -76.19 49.00
N ILE A 592 2.73 -75.05 49.69
CA ILE A 592 2.89 -74.95 51.15
C ILE A 592 1.75 -75.67 51.84
N LYS A 593 0.50 -75.46 51.40
CA LYS A 593 -0.65 -76.19 51.95
C LYS A 593 -0.48 -77.71 51.78
N ASN A 594 -0.18 -78.18 50.58
CA ASN A 594 0.00 -79.61 50.32
C ASN A 594 1.14 -80.18 51.19
N CYS A 595 2.27 -79.48 51.28
CA CYS A 595 3.38 -79.89 52.16
C CYS A 595 2.99 -79.91 53.65
N MET A 596 2.13 -78.99 54.11
CA MET A 596 1.59 -78.97 55.47
C MET A 596 0.51 -80.03 55.73
N ASP A 597 -0.20 -80.47 54.68
CA ASP A 597 -1.16 -81.58 54.75
C ASP A 597 -0.38 -82.92 54.74
N ASP A 598 0.64 -83.07 53.88
CA ASP A 598 1.56 -84.23 53.84
C ASP A 598 2.32 -84.41 55.16
N GLU A 599 2.91 -83.34 55.71
CA GLU A 599 3.67 -83.42 56.98
C GLU A 599 2.77 -83.72 58.18
N ARG A 600 1.52 -83.21 58.17
CA ARG A 600 0.50 -83.57 59.17
C ARG A 600 0.09 -85.04 59.05
N GLN A 601 0.01 -85.56 57.83
CA GLN A 601 -0.26 -86.99 57.62
C GLN A 601 0.88 -87.85 58.16
N ARG A 602 2.15 -87.49 57.90
CA ARG A 602 3.32 -88.18 58.50
C ARG A 602 3.27 -88.18 60.02
N GLN A 603 3.04 -87.02 60.65
CA GLN A 603 2.93 -86.92 62.10
C GLN A 603 1.76 -87.75 62.67
N PHE A 604 0.64 -87.85 61.93
CA PHE A 604 -0.47 -88.72 62.29
C PHE A 604 -0.11 -90.21 62.16
N ASP A 605 0.59 -90.60 61.10
CA ASP A 605 1.01 -91.99 60.84
C ASP A 605 2.08 -92.44 61.86
N GLU A 606 3.02 -91.56 62.22
CA GLU A 606 3.99 -91.79 63.32
C GLU A 606 3.27 -91.95 64.67
N LEU A 607 2.30 -91.09 64.97
CA LEU A 607 1.50 -91.19 66.20
C LEU A 607 0.65 -92.47 66.22
N ALA A 608 0.15 -92.92 65.07
CA ALA A 608 -0.58 -94.17 64.92
C ALA A 608 0.33 -95.39 65.14
N GLN A 609 1.56 -95.39 64.60
CA GLN A 609 2.55 -96.44 64.88
C GLN A 609 2.97 -96.46 66.35
N HIS A 610 3.18 -95.29 66.97
CA HIS A 610 3.52 -95.22 68.39
C HIS A 610 2.38 -95.73 69.28
N ASN A 611 1.13 -95.36 68.98
CA ASN A 611 -0.04 -95.90 69.68
C ASN A 611 -0.21 -97.41 69.47
N ALA A 612 0.05 -97.94 68.27
CA ALA A 612 0.03 -99.38 68.01
C ALA A 612 1.09 -100.13 68.83
N HIS A 613 2.31 -99.59 68.92
CA HIS A 613 3.36 -100.13 69.80
C HIS A 613 2.96 -100.05 71.28
N LEU A 614 2.35 -98.96 71.74
CA LEU A 614 1.85 -98.83 73.12
C LEU A 614 0.78 -99.87 73.44
N VAL A 615 -0.16 -100.11 72.52
CA VAL A 615 -1.19 -101.17 72.65
C VAL A 615 -0.54 -102.56 72.74
N ASP A 616 0.43 -102.87 71.88
CA ASP A 616 1.15 -104.15 71.94
C ASP A 616 1.90 -104.34 73.27
N THR A 617 2.60 -103.30 73.75
CA THR A 617 3.26 -103.36 75.08
C THR A 617 2.28 -103.46 76.24
N ASN A 618 1.07 -102.89 76.14
CA ASN A 618 0.04 -103.07 77.15
C ASN A 618 -0.51 -104.50 77.14
N SER A 619 -0.74 -105.10 75.97
CA SER A 619 -1.13 -106.52 75.85
C SER A 619 -0.08 -107.42 76.51
N GLN A 620 1.21 -107.20 76.23
CA GLN A 620 2.31 -107.96 76.85
C GLN A 620 2.41 -107.77 78.39
N LEU A 621 1.88 -106.68 78.93
CA LEU A 621 1.78 -106.44 80.38
C LEU A 621 0.54 -107.11 80.99
N GLU A 622 -0.58 -107.13 80.27
CA GLU A 622 -1.82 -107.84 80.65
C GLU A 622 -1.60 -109.37 80.65
N ASP A 623 -0.93 -109.91 79.63
CA ASP A 623 -0.54 -111.33 79.56
C ASP A 623 0.32 -111.73 80.78
N ARG A 624 1.31 -110.91 81.14
CA ARG A 624 2.16 -111.12 82.32
C ARG A 624 1.42 -111.00 83.65
N LEU A 625 0.41 -110.16 83.74
CA LEU A 625 -0.48 -110.13 84.91
C LEU A 625 -1.26 -111.45 85.01
N SER A 626 -1.76 -111.98 83.88
CA SER A 626 -2.48 -113.27 83.85
C SER A 626 -1.60 -114.47 84.20
N GLU A 627 -0.34 -114.50 83.75
CA GLU A 627 0.65 -115.50 84.21
C GLU A 627 0.89 -115.43 85.72
N LEU A 628 1.03 -114.23 86.29
CA LEU A 628 1.24 -114.06 87.73
C LEU A 628 0.00 -114.43 88.56
N GLU A 629 -1.20 -114.16 88.06
CA GLU A 629 -2.46 -114.60 88.69
C GLU A 629 -2.61 -116.12 88.67
N THR A 630 -2.28 -116.80 87.56
CA THR A 630 -2.34 -118.27 87.49
C THR A 630 -1.30 -118.95 88.39
N VAL A 631 -0.08 -118.42 88.47
CA VAL A 631 0.94 -118.88 89.43
C VAL A 631 0.49 -118.69 90.88
N LEU A 632 -0.16 -117.56 91.20
CA LEU A 632 -0.70 -117.29 92.54
C LEU A 632 -1.83 -118.27 92.92
N ILE A 633 -2.65 -118.71 91.95
CA ILE A 633 -3.72 -119.70 92.16
C ILE A 633 -3.13 -121.09 92.42
N ASP A 634 -2.17 -121.55 91.59
CA ASP A 634 -1.51 -122.85 91.75
C ASP A 634 -0.74 -122.95 93.09
N MET A 635 -0.05 -121.88 93.49
CA MET A 635 0.65 -121.81 94.77
C MET A 635 -0.31 -121.86 95.97
N LYS A 636 -1.51 -121.26 95.88
CA LYS A 636 -2.56 -121.38 96.91
C LYS A 636 -3.13 -122.79 96.98
N LEU A 637 -3.29 -123.47 95.84
CA LEU A 637 -3.82 -124.84 95.79
C LEU A 637 -2.87 -125.81 96.53
N LYS A 638 -1.57 -125.76 96.21
CA LYS A 638 -0.53 -126.59 96.84
C LYS A 638 -0.36 -126.32 98.33
N TYR A 639 -0.56 -125.08 98.77
CA TYR A 639 -0.57 -124.76 100.19
C TYR A 639 -1.75 -125.45 100.92
N ALA A 640 -2.95 -125.44 100.33
CA ALA A 640 -4.13 -126.07 100.91
C ALA A 640 -4.02 -127.61 100.99
N GLU A 641 -3.39 -128.26 100.00
CA GLU A 641 -3.11 -129.70 100.06
C GLU A 641 -2.13 -130.04 101.20
N SER A 642 -1.05 -129.26 101.33
CA SER A 642 -0.03 -129.47 102.37
C SER A 642 -0.54 -129.28 103.81
N GLU A 643 -1.50 -128.37 104.03
CA GLU A 643 -2.12 -128.14 105.35
C GLU A 643 -3.04 -129.32 105.75
N ASN A 644 -3.68 -129.97 104.77
CA ASN A 644 -4.60 -131.09 104.98
C ASN A 644 -3.87 -132.40 105.36
N ASP A 645 -2.74 -132.68 104.71
CA ASP A 645 -1.88 -133.84 105.06
C ASP A 645 -1.27 -133.71 106.47
N TYR A 646 -1.03 -132.49 106.94
CA TYR A 646 -0.52 -132.21 108.28
C TYR A 646 -1.55 -132.56 109.38
N GLU A 647 -2.81 -132.16 109.23
CA GLU A 647 -3.91 -132.59 110.13
C GLU A 647 -4.09 -134.13 110.13
N LEU A 648 -4.00 -134.77 108.95
CA LEU A 648 -4.15 -136.22 108.83
C LEU A 648 -3.03 -137.01 109.53
N MET A 649 -1.79 -136.53 109.50
CA MET A 649 -0.68 -137.13 110.27
C MET A 649 -0.82 -136.87 111.79
N LYS A 650 -1.29 -135.68 112.16
CA LYS A 650 -1.51 -135.27 113.56
C LYS A 650 -2.59 -136.11 114.26
N GLN A 651 -3.65 -136.54 113.56
CA GLN A 651 -4.60 -137.53 114.09
C GLN A 651 -3.94 -138.89 114.36
N LYS A 652 -3.18 -139.43 113.39
CA LYS A 652 -2.50 -140.74 113.51
C LYS A 652 -1.51 -140.79 114.67
N LEU A 653 -0.82 -139.68 114.95
CA LEU A 653 0.07 -139.55 116.10
C LEU A 653 -0.67 -139.71 117.44
N HIS A 654 -1.90 -139.19 117.54
CA HIS A 654 -2.66 -139.16 118.79
C HIS A 654 -3.31 -140.52 119.13
N GLU A 655 -3.69 -141.31 118.12
CA GLU A 655 -4.11 -142.71 118.35
C GLU A 655 -2.95 -143.60 118.82
N ALA A 656 -1.74 -143.42 118.24
CA ALA A 656 -0.55 -144.15 118.66
C ALA A 656 -0.18 -143.91 120.13
N GLN A 657 -0.31 -142.66 120.62
CA GLN A 657 -0.06 -142.32 122.02
C GLN A 657 -1.02 -143.00 123.00
N LYS A 658 -2.22 -143.40 122.56
CA LYS A 658 -3.24 -144.02 123.42
C LYS A 658 -2.99 -145.51 123.69
N LEU A 659 -2.19 -146.18 122.86
CA LEU A 659 -1.87 -147.61 122.98
C LEU A 659 -0.61 -147.89 123.82
N SER A 660 0.23 -146.89 124.11
CA SER A 660 1.50 -147.10 124.83
C SER A 660 1.36 -147.20 126.36
N ASN A 661 0.27 -146.69 126.96
CA ASN A 661 0.11 -146.57 128.41
C ASN A 661 -0.62 -147.75 129.09
N MET A 662 -0.40 -148.98 128.61
CA MET A 662 -0.84 -150.20 129.32
C MET A 662 0.31 -151.07 129.85
N HIS A 663 1.58 -150.64 129.75
CA HIS A 663 2.69 -151.40 130.33
C HIS A 663 3.89 -150.59 130.86
N HIS A 664 3.63 -149.49 131.58
CA HIS A 664 4.18 -149.25 132.93
C HIS A 664 3.36 -148.17 133.65
#